data_AF-A0A950WQ13-F1
#
_entry.id   AF-A0A950WQ13-F1
#
_cell.length_a   1.000
_cell.length_b   1.000
_cell.length_c   1.000
_cell.angle_alpha   90.00
_cell.angle_beta   90.00
_cell.angle_gamma   90.00
#
_symmetry.space_group_name_H-M   'P 1'
#
loop_
_entity.id
_entity.type
_entity.pdbx_description
1 polymer ?
#
loop_
_entity_poly.entity_id
_entity_poly.type
_entity_poly.pdbx_seq_one_letter_code
_entity_poly.pdbx_strand_id
1 'polypeptide(L)'
;TAGSGAVAFDNTTSTNTPITGFQAGDQIALGAFTSAITSASLATNGSSLQLTLTNGTQTYVVPDISFASGLTSGAALDGYQFVFDSVAVNGGSEFAVTVAPVPVTASVSGVAQEGQLLSATASVPGSADQTFTYQWQTSSDGSTWSDVSGATSATYSVGESVEGNYLRVAVTAGNGTSAYSTPTAAVADATPSIAVAIEGIAQEGQVLTAQVSGAENDDALSYVWIANGVTLGTGATYTVQAGDEGSVITLMVTDVADNGGGTASVQLDAGSVGVARSIEAGQTTVIGVVKPLAGDTLSLTQTGGTGVLSLGAVQPDGSQAVIYTAPASLASSALDAVGYTVTNQHNAAVASGSASVQLDAGDQFVWIGSGSGDWNTPANWKDITTGANPASVVAGAADNVIFNSSTQAITGTGDSASLTFSGDNAVGGHLTTGSLSVNGASGSTLDINAGASVTAATASLNGGDSINVAGNGARLTVTGALTVNGSLAATNHGMIQLGSVSLGDGLAPAAISTDSTSSIEIGTAGSAAAGAVTVDSGATLTSSAGSSTTIIGNVVDYGTLSLTNHGSLDIIGTLSGGGQVQIGNGTFLYAAGGASTPSLATGSLTVSLGRGSGLELGAAIDAGNTIAFTGSWSQLTLHATATGSFDDAATITGFDQTETILLQGGTVTSVAYT
;
A
#
# COMPACT_ATOMS: atom_id res chain seq x y z
N THR A 1 -77.36 48.00 -45.79
CA THR A 1 -77.65 46.67 -45.17
C THR A 1 -76.54 45.73 -45.53
N ALA A 2 -76.17 44.83 -44.59
CA ALA A 2 -74.97 43.99 -44.62
C ALA A 2 -74.77 43.22 -45.94
N GLY A 3 -73.53 43.24 -46.44
CA GLY A 3 -73.07 42.56 -47.67
C GLY A 3 -72.59 43.55 -48.75
N SER A 4 -71.28 43.78 -48.81
CA SER A 4 -70.53 44.45 -49.88
C SER A 4 -70.94 45.87 -50.32
N GLY A 5 -71.55 46.68 -49.46
CA GLY A 5 -72.03 48.03 -49.83
C GLY A 5 -71.28 49.15 -49.12
N ALA A 6 -70.42 49.86 -49.84
CA ALA A 6 -69.90 51.18 -49.48
C ALA A 6 -71.04 52.10 -48.99
N VAL A 7 -70.95 52.62 -47.77
CA VAL A 7 -71.88 53.63 -47.25
C VAL A 7 -71.46 54.99 -47.82
N ALA A 8 -71.96 55.35 -49.00
CA ALA A 8 -71.65 56.63 -49.62
C ALA A 8 -72.22 57.80 -48.80
N PHE A 9 -71.34 58.63 -48.24
CA PHE A 9 -71.69 59.94 -47.70
C PHE A 9 -71.88 60.93 -48.87
N ASP A 10 -73.08 61.48 -49.04
CA ASP A 10 -73.35 62.59 -49.96
C ASP A 10 -73.45 63.91 -49.17
N ASN A 11 -72.54 64.84 -49.46
CA ASN A 11 -72.40 66.17 -48.83
C ASN A 11 -73.58 67.13 -49.15
N THR A 12 -74.70 66.66 -49.68
CA THR A 12 -75.84 67.52 -50.06
C THR A 12 -77.04 67.46 -49.11
N THR A 13 -77.09 66.53 -48.14
CA THR A 13 -78.21 66.45 -47.18
C THR A 13 -77.74 66.18 -45.74
N SER A 14 -78.12 67.04 -44.80
CA SER A 14 -77.77 66.99 -43.38
C SER A 14 -78.55 65.91 -42.59
N THR A 15 -78.95 64.81 -43.22
CA THR A 15 -79.68 63.72 -42.53
C THR A 15 -78.70 62.61 -42.18
N ASN A 16 -78.10 62.72 -40.99
CA ASN A 16 -77.26 61.69 -40.38
C ASN A 16 -78.10 60.42 -40.14
N THR A 17 -77.95 59.44 -41.03
CA THR A 17 -78.42 58.09 -40.75
C THR A 17 -77.36 57.39 -39.88
N PRO A 18 -77.70 56.89 -38.67
CA PRO A 18 -76.75 56.17 -37.85
C PRO A 18 -76.16 54.98 -38.60
N ILE A 19 -74.83 54.84 -38.60
CA ILE A 19 -74.15 53.67 -39.17
C ILE A 19 -74.12 52.62 -38.06
N THR A 20 -74.97 51.61 -38.15
CA THR A 20 -75.10 50.56 -37.14
C THR A 20 -74.66 49.20 -37.69
N GLY A 21 -73.99 48.40 -36.86
CA GLY A 21 -73.65 47.02 -37.23
C GLY A 21 -72.27 46.86 -37.86
N PHE A 22 -71.37 47.83 -37.69
CA PHE A 22 -70.01 47.80 -38.24
C PHE A 22 -69.21 46.60 -37.68
N GLN A 23 -68.52 45.86 -38.56
CA GLN A 23 -67.70 44.68 -38.24
C GLN A 23 -66.24 44.87 -38.69
N ALA A 24 -65.35 43.99 -38.23
CA ALA A 24 -63.96 43.97 -38.67
C ALA A 24 -63.88 43.76 -40.20
N GLY A 25 -63.05 44.55 -40.89
CA GLY A 25 -62.94 44.54 -42.35
C GLY A 25 -63.99 45.36 -43.12
N ASP A 26 -65.00 45.93 -42.45
CA ASP A 26 -65.90 46.88 -43.09
C ASP A 26 -65.16 48.17 -43.47
N GLN A 27 -65.58 48.78 -44.58
CA GLN A 27 -65.06 50.07 -45.05
C GLN A 27 -66.17 51.12 -45.07
N ILE A 28 -65.86 52.30 -44.52
CA ILE A 28 -66.69 53.50 -44.70
C ILE A 28 -66.15 54.25 -45.90
N ALA A 29 -66.89 54.24 -47.02
CA ALA A 29 -66.53 55.01 -48.21
C ALA A 29 -67.06 56.44 -48.07
N LEU A 30 -66.15 57.38 -47.86
CA LEU A 30 -66.51 58.79 -47.82
C LEU A 30 -66.54 59.31 -49.26
N GLY A 31 -67.71 59.81 -49.71
CA GLY A 31 -67.90 60.29 -51.08
C GLY A 31 -66.96 61.45 -51.45
N ALA A 32 -67.04 61.92 -52.70
CA ALA A 32 -66.11 62.93 -53.21
C ALA A 32 -66.19 64.27 -52.45
N PHE A 33 -65.09 64.69 -51.83
CA PHE A 33 -64.95 66.02 -51.25
C PHE A 33 -64.51 67.04 -52.30
N THR A 34 -65.06 68.25 -52.24
CA THR A 34 -64.69 69.37 -53.12
C THR A 34 -63.35 70.03 -52.75
N SER A 35 -62.71 69.58 -51.67
CA SER A 35 -61.41 70.05 -51.19
C SER A 35 -60.72 68.92 -50.41
N ALA A 36 -59.38 68.89 -50.42
CA ALA A 36 -58.62 67.84 -49.75
C ALA A 36 -58.83 67.88 -48.23
N ILE A 37 -59.08 66.71 -47.64
CA ILE A 37 -59.11 66.54 -46.18
C ILE A 37 -57.66 66.60 -45.67
N THR A 38 -57.40 67.44 -44.68
CA THR A 38 -56.07 67.69 -44.11
C THR A 38 -55.82 66.89 -42.83
N SER A 39 -56.87 66.52 -42.09
CA SER A 39 -56.75 65.60 -40.94
C SER A 39 -58.08 64.95 -40.60
N ALA A 40 -58.00 63.81 -39.91
CA ALA A 40 -59.13 63.05 -39.41
C ALA A 40 -58.88 62.66 -37.94
N SER A 41 -59.91 62.63 -37.12
CA SER A 41 -59.86 62.19 -35.72
C SER A 41 -61.15 61.48 -35.33
N LEU A 42 -61.05 60.42 -34.55
CA LEU A 42 -62.20 59.67 -34.04
C LEU A 42 -62.26 59.87 -32.52
N ALA A 43 -63.44 60.20 -31.99
CA ALA A 43 -63.65 60.38 -30.56
C ALA A 43 -64.85 59.56 -30.10
N THR A 44 -64.84 59.16 -28.83
CA THR A 44 -66.00 58.52 -28.19
C THR A 44 -67.05 59.57 -27.87
N ASN A 45 -68.31 59.28 -28.18
CA ASN A 45 -69.46 60.11 -27.83
C ASN A 45 -70.52 59.23 -27.18
N GLY A 46 -70.40 59.05 -25.86
CA GLY A 46 -71.22 58.09 -25.12
C GLY A 46 -71.00 56.65 -25.60
N SER A 47 -72.08 55.99 -26.04
CA SER A 47 -72.10 54.61 -26.53
C SER A 47 -71.80 54.46 -28.04
N SER A 48 -71.48 55.56 -28.71
CA SER A 48 -71.16 55.63 -30.14
C SER A 48 -69.77 56.21 -30.40
N LEU A 49 -69.23 55.97 -31.60
CA LEU A 49 -68.04 56.66 -32.10
C LEU A 49 -68.43 57.83 -33.02
N GLN A 50 -67.63 58.90 -32.97
CA GLN A 50 -67.80 60.11 -33.78
C GLN A 50 -66.55 60.35 -34.63
N LEU A 51 -66.69 60.21 -35.96
CA LEU A 51 -65.62 60.52 -36.92
C LEU A 51 -65.66 62.01 -37.25
N THR A 52 -64.55 62.68 -37.04
CA THR A 52 -64.36 64.09 -37.36
C THR A 52 -63.30 64.23 -38.44
N LEU A 53 -63.65 64.85 -39.56
CA LEU A 53 -62.74 65.14 -40.67
C LEU A 53 -62.61 66.65 -40.79
N THR A 54 -61.41 67.17 -41.07
CA THR A 54 -61.25 68.59 -41.39
C THR A 54 -60.36 68.79 -42.61
N ASN A 55 -60.70 69.79 -43.40
CA ASN A 55 -59.90 70.30 -44.52
C ASN A 55 -59.17 71.61 -44.15
N GLY A 56 -59.07 71.92 -42.85
CA GLY A 56 -58.49 73.15 -42.31
C GLY A 56 -59.46 74.33 -42.21
N THR A 57 -60.60 74.32 -42.92
CA THR A 57 -61.60 75.40 -42.87
C THR A 57 -63.00 74.91 -42.47
N GLN A 58 -63.32 73.65 -42.77
CA GLN A 58 -64.59 73.00 -42.46
C GLN A 58 -64.34 71.74 -41.63
N THR A 59 -65.29 71.40 -40.76
CA THR A 59 -65.30 70.18 -39.96
C THR A 59 -66.52 69.34 -40.32
N TYR A 60 -66.30 68.11 -40.74
CA TYR A 60 -67.34 67.13 -41.04
C TYR A 60 -67.42 66.15 -39.89
N VAL A 61 -68.63 65.96 -39.36
CA VAL A 61 -68.88 65.06 -38.23
C VAL A 61 -69.85 63.98 -38.66
N VAL A 62 -69.44 62.72 -38.51
CA VAL A 62 -70.33 61.56 -38.61
C VAL A 62 -70.63 61.11 -37.18
N PRO A 63 -71.81 61.45 -36.63
CA PRO A 63 -72.22 60.96 -35.32
C PRO A 63 -72.80 59.54 -35.42
N ASP A 64 -72.82 58.85 -34.29
CA ASP A 64 -73.54 57.58 -34.10
C ASP A 64 -73.07 56.39 -34.97
N ILE A 65 -71.75 56.21 -35.06
CA ILE A 65 -71.18 54.95 -35.55
C ILE A 65 -71.23 53.93 -34.40
N SER A 66 -72.01 52.87 -34.58
CA SER A 66 -72.14 51.76 -33.62
C SER A 66 -71.77 50.43 -34.26
N PHE A 67 -71.05 49.61 -33.51
CA PHE A 67 -70.67 48.28 -33.93
C PHE A 67 -71.84 47.29 -33.88
N ALA A 68 -71.70 46.14 -34.53
CA ALA A 68 -72.60 45.01 -34.28
C ALA A 68 -72.64 44.66 -32.78
N SER A 69 -73.79 44.15 -32.30
CA SER A 69 -74.03 43.83 -30.89
C SER A 69 -72.86 43.03 -30.30
N GLY A 70 -72.09 43.63 -29.38
CA GLY A 70 -70.92 43.02 -28.74
C GLY A 70 -69.71 43.93 -28.54
N LEU A 71 -69.57 45.03 -29.29
CA LEU A 71 -68.49 46.02 -29.12
C LEU A 71 -69.04 47.34 -28.53
N THR A 72 -68.59 47.75 -27.34
CA THR A 72 -68.99 49.01 -26.68
C THR A 72 -67.92 50.09 -26.75
N SER A 73 -68.28 51.31 -27.18
CA SER A 73 -67.36 52.45 -27.45
C SER A 73 -66.66 53.08 -26.21
N GLY A 74 -66.61 52.40 -25.07
CA GLY A 74 -65.88 52.85 -23.89
C GLY A 74 -64.75 51.90 -23.45
N ALA A 75 -64.74 50.67 -23.98
CA ALA A 75 -63.76 49.63 -23.71
C ALA A 75 -63.43 48.77 -24.95
N ALA A 76 -64.10 49.01 -26.09
CA ALA A 76 -63.92 48.24 -27.32
C ALA A 76 -63.13 49.02 -28.38
N LEU A 77 -61.81 48.93 -28.25
CA LEU A 77 -60.90 48.66 -29.37
C LEU A 77 -59.92 47.56 -28.94
N ASP A 78 -60.39 46.57 -28.17
CA ASP A 78 -59.61 45.46 -27.61
C ASP A 78 -58.99 44.64 -28.76
N GLY A 79 -57.78 45.06 -29.14
CA GLY A 79 -57.02 44.56 -30.27
C GLY A 79 -57.56 44.88 -31.68
N TYR A 80 -58.25 46.00 -31.87
CA TYR A 80 -58.60 46.53 -33.20
C TYR A 80 -58.22 48.02 -33.34
N GLN A 81 -57.57 48.40 -34.44
CA GLN A 81 -57.23 49.78 -34.79
C GLN A 81 -57.96 50.23 -36.06
N PHE A 82 -58.27 51.52 -36.15
CA PHE A 82 -58.74 52.13 -37.39
C PHE A 82 -57.56 52.53 -38.26
N VAL A 83 -57.47 51.94 -39.45
CA VAL A 83 -56.47 52.28 -40.46
C VAL A 83 -57.14 53.15 -41.53
N PHE A 84 -56.55 54.31 -41.78
CA PHE A 84 -56.96 55.20 -42.85
C PHE A 84 -56.15 54.84 -44.10
N ASP A 85 -56.84 54.49 -45.18
CA ASP A 85 -56.22 54.38 -46.50
C ASP A 85 -56.72 55.55 -47.36
N SER A 86 -55.79 56.22 -48.06
CA SER A 86 -56.10 57.35 -48.93
C SER A 86 -55.79 56.96 -50.37
N VAL A 87 -56.81 56.91 -51.21
CA VAL A 87 -56.63 56.76 -52.66
C VAL A 87 -56.96 58.11 -53.32
N ALA A 88 -56.02 58.63 -54.10
CA ALA A 88 -56.25 59.83 -54.91
C ALA A 88 -57.01 59.43 -56.19
N VAL A 89 -58.20 60.00 -56.42
CA VAL A 89 -59.00 59.72 -57.62
C VAL A 89 -59.44 61.03 -58.28
N ASN A 90 -58.92 61.32 -59.47
CA ASN A 90 -59.38 62.41 -60.37
C ASN A 90 -59.75 63.74 -59.68
N GLY A 91 -58.87 64.27 -58.82
CA GLY A 91 -59.04 65.58 -58.18
C GLY A 91 -59.90 65.59 -56.90
N GLY A 92 -60.38 64.43 -56.44
CA GLY A 92 -60.93 64.22 -55.09
C GLY A 92 -60.18 63.11 -54.35
N SER A 93 -60.20 63.13 -53.01
CA SER A 93 -59.67 62.06 -52.17
C SER A 93 -60.82 61.16 -51.71
N GLU A 94 -60.77 59.87 -52.04
CA GLU A 94 -61.65 58.88 -51.41
C GLU A 94 -60.91 58.35 -50.17
N PHE A 95 -61.59 58.37 -49.03
CA PHE A 95 -61.06 57.90 -47.76
C PHE A 95 -61.86 56.68 -47.32
N ALA A 96 -61.14 55.59 -47.07
CA ALA A 96 -61.68 54.38 -46.43
C ALA A 96 -61.18 54.29 -45.00
N VAL A 97 -62.11 54.09 -44.06
CA VAL A 97 -61.79 53.71 -42.68
C VAL A 97 -61.97 52.19 -42.57
N THR A 98 -60.87 51.47 -42.36
CA THR A 98 -60.90 50.01 -42.16
C THR A 98 -60.59 49.70 -40.70
N VAL A 99 -61.37 48.81 -40.07
CA VAL A 99 -61.03 48.24 -38.77
C VAL A 99 -60.11 47.04 -39.00
N ALA A 100 -58.85 47.17 -38.61
CA ALA A 100 -57.84 46.12 -38.68
C ALA A 100 -57.50 45.64 -37.26
N PRO A 101 -57.11 44.36 -37.06
CA PRO A 101 -56.57 43.94 -35.78
C PRO A 101 -55.32 44.75 -35.43
N VAL A 102 -55.19 45.16 -34.16
CA VAL A 102 -53.90 45.63 -33.64
C VAL A 102 -52.97 44.41 -33.60
N PRO A 103 -51.74 44.50 -34.16
CA PRO A 103 -50.81 43.39 -34.10
C PRO A 103 -50.51 43.03 -32.64
N VAL A 104 -50.72 41.77 -32.28
CA VAL A 104 -50.25 41.20 -31.02
C VAL A 104 -48.73 41.11 -31.10
N THR A 105 -48.03 41.56 -30.07
CA THR A 105 -46.59 41.33 -29.96
C THR A 105 -46.33 40.32 -28.86
N ALA A 106 -45.45 39.35 -29.13
CA ALA A 106 -45.02 38.35 -28.15
C ALA A 106 -43.49 38.38 -28.04
N SER A 107 -42.99 38.27 -26.82
CA SER A 107 -41.56 38.14 -26.53
C SER A 107 -41.31 37.12 -25.45
N VAL A 108 -40.16 36.46 -25.52
CA VAL A 108 -39.68 35.52 -24.51
C VAL A 108 -38.46 36.14 -23.82
N SER A 109 -38.40 35.98 -22.51
CA SER A 109 -37.26 36.36 -21.68
C SER A 109 -36.83 35.18 -20.81
N GLY A 110 -35.58 35.18 -20.38
CA GLY A 110 -34.94 34.04 -19.71
C GLY A 110 -33.84 33.41 -20.58
N VAL A 111 -33.17 32.41 -20.03
CA VAL A 111 -32.13 31.63 -20.73
C VAL A 111 -32.77 30.32 -21.17
N ALA A 112 -32.64 29.98 -22.46
CA ALA A 112 -33.04 28.68 -22.97
C ALA A 112 -32.01 27.64 -22.55
N GLN A 113 -32.13 27.17 -21.32
CA GLN A 113 -31.27 26.17 -20.72
C GLN A 113 -32.12 25.24 -19.85
N GLU A 114 -31.78 23.96 -19.81
CA GLU A 114 -32.47 22.98 -18.99
C GLU A 114 -32.54 23.38 -17.51
N GLY A 115 -33.66 23.05 -16.87
CA GLY A 115 -34.00 23.50 -15.51
C GLY A 115 -34.30 25.00 -15.35
N GLN A 116 -34.10 25.84 -16.38
CA GLN A 116 -34.41 27.28 -16.32
C GLN A 116 -35.86 27.59 -16.69
N LEU A 117 -36.34 28.73 -16.21
CA LEU A 117 -37.70 29.23 -16.48
C LEU A 117 -37.66 30.30 -17.59
N LEU A 118 -38.38 30.03 -18.68
CA LEU A 118 -38.67 31.03 -19.70
C LEU A 118 -39.99 31.74 -19.37
N SER A 119 -40.02 33.06 -19.56
CA SER A 119 -41.20 33.90 -19.33
C SER A 119 -41.64 34.59 -20.61
N ALA A 120 -42.86 34.32 -21.03
CA ALA A 120 -43.52 34.97 -22.15
C ALA A 120 -44.23 36.25 -21.68
N THR A 121 -44.09 37.31 -22.47
CA THR A 121 -44.90 38.52 -22.34
C THR A 121 -45.59 38.78 -23.66
N ALA A 122 -46.87 39.16 -23.58
CA ALA A 122 -47.65 39.57 -24.73
C ALA A 122 -48.32 40.91 -24.48
N SER A 123 -48.47 41.70 -25.53
CA SER A 123 -49.16 42.97 -25.45
C SER A 123 -49.94 43.27 -26.71
N VAL A 124 -51.03 44.00 -26.51
CA VAL A 124 -51.82 44.63 -27.56
C VAL A 124 -51.79 46.13 -27.28
N PRO A 125 -51.10 46.93 -28.11
CA PRO A 125 -51.07 48.39 -27.96
C PRO A 125 -52.46 49.00 -27.72
N GLY A 126 -52.60 49.82 -26.68
CA GLY A 126 -53.85 50.51 -26.33
C GLY A 126 -54.84 49.69 -25.51
N SER A 127 -54.50 48.45 -25.12
CA SER A 127 -55.36 47.55 -24.37
C SER A 127 -54.63 46.98 -23.14
N ALA A 128 -54.99 47.43 -21.94
CA ALA A 128 -54.38 46.99 -20.68
C ALA A 128 -55.02 45.72 -20.08
N ASP A 129 -56.25 45.39 -20.47
CA ASP A 129 -57.08 44.36 -19.81
C ASP A 129 -57.26 43.06 -20.63
N GLN A 130 -56.44 42.85 -21.67
CA GLN A 130 -56.59 41.69 -22.55
C GLN A 130 -56.08 40.39 -21.90
N THR A 131 -56.86 39.32 -22.03
CA THR A 131 -56.43 37.96 -21.69
C THR A 131 -55.71 37.30 -22.87
N PHE A 132 -54.65 36.54 -22.57
CA PHE A 132 -53.85 35.81 -23.55
C PHE A 132 -53.83 34.32 -23.23
N THR A 133 -53.91 33.48 -24.26
CA THR A 133 -53.57 32.06 -24.18
C THR A 133 -52.21 31.82 -24.82
N TYR A 134 -51.44 30.91 -24.22
CA TYR A 134 -50.07 30.59 -24.62
C TYR A 134 -50.00 29.15 -25.11
N GLN A 135 -49.11 28.89 -26.05
CA GLN A 135 -48.68 27.55 -26.43
C GLN A 135 -47.20 27.62 -26.78
N TRP A 136 -46.36 26.97 -25.97
CA TRP A 136 -44.93 26.86 -26.28
C TRP A 136 -44.71 25.85 -27.41
N GLN A 137 -43.78 26.17 -28.31
CA GLN A 137 -43.43 25.34 -29.46
C GLN A 137 -41.93 25.11 -29.50
N THR A 138 -41.55 23.92 -29.98
CA THR A 138 -40.16 23.51 -30.19
C THR A 138 -39.88 23.23 -31.66
N SER A 139 -38.63 23.42 -32.08
CA SER A 139 -38.18 23.22 -33.45
C SER A 139 -36.70 22.87 -33.49
N SER A 140 -36.31 21.85 -34.26
CA SER A 140 -34.90 21.50 -34.46
C SER A 140 -34.21 22.33 -35.55
N ASP A 141 -34.96 22.97 -36.45
CA ASP A 141 -34.46 23.71 -37.61
C ASP A 141 -34.80 25.22 -37.57
N GLY A 142 -35.53 25.67 -36.54
CA GLY A 142 -36.03 27.03 -36.38
C GLY A 142 -37.17 27.41 -37.34
N SER A 143 -37.65 26.48 -38.18
CA SER A 143 -38.60 26.73 -39.27
C SER A 143 -39.86 25.88 -39.18
N THR A 144 -39.72 24.61 -38.79
CA THR A 144 -40.80 23.65 -38.59
C THR A 144 -41.07 23.50 -37.10
N TRP A 145 -42.27 23.88 -36.66
CA TRP A 145 -42.59 24.01 -35.24
C TRP A 145 -43.65 23.00 -34.81
N SER A 146 -43.44 22.38 -33.66
CA SER A 146 -44.39 21.48 -33.00
C SER A 146 -44.74 22.00 -31.61
N ASP A 147 -45.98 21.78 -31.18
CA ASP A 147 -46.43 22.16 -29.84
C ASP A 147 -45.76 21.30 -28.76
N VAL A 148 -45.24 21.95 -27.73
CA VAL A 148 -44.82 21.26 -26.51
C VAL A 148 -46.09 20.92 -25.72
N SER A 149 -46.36 19.61 -25.58
CA SER A 149 -47.60 19.11 -25.00
C SER A 149 -47.85 19.67 -23.59
N GLY A 150 -49.01 20.30 -23.38
CA GLY A 150 -49.42 20.85 -22.07
C GLY A 150 -48.75 22.17 -21.67
N ALA A 151 -47.81 22.69 -22.45
CA ALA A 151 -47.10 23.93 -22.16
C ALA A 151 -47.93 25.16 -22.57
N THR A 152 -48.98 25.46 -21.81
CA THR A 152 -49.94 26.54 -22.11
C THR A 152 -49.90 27.72 -21.13
N SER A 153 -48.93 27.72 -20.21
CA SER A 153 -48.71 28.80 -19.25
C SER A 153 -47.85 29.92 -19.84
N ALA A 154 -47.97 31.13 -19.27
CA ALA A 154 -47.09 32.25 -19.62
C ALA A 154 -45.61 31.98 -19.28
N THR A 155 -45.34 31.00 -18.42
CA THR A 155 -44.00 30.53 -18.12
C THR A 155 -43.82 29.09 -18.58
N TYR A 156 -42.61 28.73 -18.97
CA TYR A 156 -42.23 27.37 -19.35
C TYR A 156 -40.94 26.98 -18.64
N SER A 157 -40.99 25.88 -17.88
CA SER A 157 -39.78 25.24 -17.34
C SER A 157 -39.19 24.42 -18.47
N VAL A 158 -37.99 24.79 -18.90
CA VAL A 158 -37.24 24.02 -19.88
C VAL A 158 -36.86 22.69 -19.24
N GLY A 159 -36.99 21.60 -19.99
CA GLY A 159 -36.61 20.27 -19.54
C GLY A 159 -35.96 19.50 -20.68
N GLU A 160 -35.23 18.46 -20.32
CA GLU A 160 -34.47 17.53 -21.15
C GLU A 160 -34.96 17.37 -22.61
N SER A 161 -36.24 17.03 -22.79
CA SER A 161 -36.80 16.67 -24.11
C SER A 161 -36.72 17.74 -25.21
N VAL A 162 -36.40 18.99 -24.87
CA VAL A 162 -36.30 20.10 -25.83
C VAL A 162 -34.88 20.61 -26.04
N GLU A 163 -33.87 19.94 -25.47
CA GLU A 163 -32.46 20.29 -25.67
C GLU A 163 -32.02 20.24 -27.13
N GLY A 164 -31.06 21.10 -27.47
CA GLY A 164 -30.61 21.33 -28.84
C GLY A 164 -31.64 21.99 -29.77
N ASN A 165 -32.91 22.11 -29.35
CA ASN A 165 -33.98 22.71 -30.14
C ASN A 165 -34.18 24.19 -29.80
N TYR A 166 -34.79 24.92 -30.72
CA TYR A 166 -35.24 26.29 -30.52
C TYR A 166 -36.63 26.29 -29.90
N LEU A 167 -36.88 27.21 -28.96
CA LEU A 167 -38.20 27.42 -28.39
C LEU A 167 -38.80 28.74 -28.88
N ARG A 168 -40.12 28.78 -29.02
CA ARG A 168 -40.89 30.02 -29.17
C ARG A 168 -42.24 29.87 -28.49
N VAL A 169 -42.91 30.98 -28.25
CA VAL A 169 -44.29 30.97 -27.75
C VAL A 169 -45.24 31.49 -28.82
N ALA A 170 -46.31 30.74 -29.08
CA ALA A 170 -47.47 31.19 -29.81
C ALA A 170 -48.46 31.79 -28.81
N VAL A 171 -48.87 33.02 -29.03
CA VAL A 171 -49.82 33.73 -28.17
C VAL A 171 -51.06 34.07 -28.97
N THR A 172 -52.24 33.79 -28.41
CA THR A 172 -53.52 34.21 -28.97
C THR A 172 -54.23 35.16 -28.00
N ALA A 173 -54.55 36.36 -28.47
CA ALA A 173 -55.34 37.34 -27.71
C ALA A 173 -56.82 36.93 -27.66
N GLY A 174 -57.57 37.42 -26.67
CA GLY A 174 -59.01 37.16 -26.52
C GLY A 174 -59.86 37.51 -27.74
N ASN A 175 -59.36 38.40 -28.62
CA ASN A 175 -60.00 38.77 -29.87
C ASN A 175 -59.72 37.82 -31.05
N GLY A 176 -58.94 36.75 -30.85
CA GLY A 176 -58.61 35.72 -31.85
C GLY A 176 -57.35 36.00 -32.69
N THR A 177 -56.66 37.12 -32.47
CA THR A 177 -55.40 37.42 -33.18
C THR A 177 -54.24 36.67 -32.53
N SER A 178 -53.37 36.06 -33.35
CA SER A 178 -52.20 35.33 -32.87
C SER A 178 -50.88 35.97 -33.29
N ALA A 179 -49.86 35.81 -32.46
CA ALA A 179 -48.48 36.16 -32.77
C ALA A 179 -47.51 35.11 -32.23
N TYR A 180 -46.33 35.04 -32.82
CA TYR A 180 -45.22 34.21 -32.35
C TYR A 180 -44.10 35.12 -31.84
N SER A 181 -43.43 34.71 -30.77
CA SER A 181 -42.17 35.34 -30.39
C SER A 181 -41.09 35.03 -31.42
N THR A 182 -40.00 35.80 -31.38
CA THR A 182 -38.74 35.34 -31.96
C THR A 182 -38.31 34.03 -31.29
N PRO A 183 -37.70 33.09 -32.02
CA PRO A 183 -37.09 31.91 -31.43
C PRO A 183 -36.04 32.28 -30.37
N THR A 184 -35.89 31.46 -29.34
CA THR A 184 -34.74 31.49 -28.44
C THR A 184 -33.47 31.06 -29.17
N ALA A 185 -32.31 31.09 -28.51
CA ALA A 185 -31.20 30.23 -28.92
C ALA A 185 -31.61 28.75 -28.78
N ALA A 186 -30.84 27.85 -29.39
CA ALA A 186 -30.97 26.42 -29.11
C ALA A 186 -30.85 26.21 -27.59
N VAL A 187 -31.71 25.35 -27.04
CA VAL A 187 -31.73 25.04 -25.63
C VAL A 187 -30.41 24.35 -25.27
N ALA A 188 -29.68 24.95 -24.34
CA ALA A 188 -28.51 24.33 -23.74
C ALA A 188 -28.94 23.34 -22.66
N ASP A 189 -28.14 22.30 -22.48
CA ASP A 189 -28.22 21.37 -21.36
C ASP A 189 -27.95 22.07 -20.02
N ALA A 190 -28.33 21.45 -18.91
CA ALA A 190 -27.99 21.90 -17.57
C ALA A 190 -26.47 22.03 -17.40
N THR A 191 -26.06 22.90 -16.48
CA THR A 191 -24.63 22.99 -16.15
C THR A 191 -24.27 21.82 -15.23
N PRO A 192 -23.26 21.01 -15.58
CA PRO A 192 -22.93 19.81 -14.81
C PRO A 192 -22.61 20.11 -13.34
N SER A 193 -23.00 19.19 -12.45
CA SER A 193 -22.75 19.29 -11.01
C SER A 193 -22.33 17.94 -10.41
N ILE A 194 -21.03 17.65 -10.51
CA ILE A 194 -20.46 16.40 -10.00
C ILE A 194 -19.91 16.51 -8.57
N ALA A 195 -19.95 15.39 -7.85
CA ALA A 195 -19.14 15.11 -6.68
C ALA A 195 -18.24 13.91 -6.96
N VAL A 196 -16.98 14.02 -6.56
CA VAL A 196 -15.96 12.98 -6.78
C VAL A 196 -15.40 12.51 -5.44
N ALA A 197 -15.08 11.23 -5.35
CA ALA A 197 -14.26 10.65 -4.31
C ALA A 197 -13.22 9.70 -4.93
N ILE A 198 -12.11 9.48 -4.23
CA ILE A 198 -11.10 8.49 -4.61
C ILE A 198 -11.19 7.33 -3.62
N GLU A 199 -11.34 6.12 -4.14
CA GLU A 199 -11.25 4.88 -3.38
C GLU A 199 -9.89 4.22 -3.63
N GLY A 200 -9.28 3.66 -2.58
CA GLY A 200 -7.92 3.10 -2.60
C GLY A 200 -6.91 3.97 -1.86
N ILE A 201 -5.66 3.48 -1.79
CA ILE A 201 -4.54 4.19 -1.18
C ILE A 201 -3.44 4.43 -2.23
N ALA A 202 -2.81 5.60 -2.19
CA ALA A 202 -1.67 5.90 -3.05
C ALA A 202 -0.45 5.10 -2.56
N GLN A 203 -0.25 3.90 -3.10
CA GLN A 203 0.88 3.01 -2.80
C GLN A 203 1.16 2.11 -4.01
N GLU A 204 2.42 1.83 -4.32
CA GLU A 204 2.81 1.01 -5.47
C GLU A 204 2.00 -0.30 -5.56
N GLY A 205 1.52 -0.60 -6.77
CA GLY A 205 0.73 -1.79 -7.09
C GLY A 205 -0.75 -1.70 -6.73
N GLN A 206 -1.18 -0.69 -5.97
CA GLN A 206 -2.58 -0.49 -5.61
C GLN A 206 -3.36 0.21 -6.72
N VAL A 207 -4.66 -0.06 -6.78
CA VAL A 207 -5.58 0.58 -7.73
C VAL A 207 -6.33 1.71 -7.03
N LEU A 208 -6.17 2.92 -7.53
CA LEU A 208 -7.01 4.06 -7.21
C LEU A 208 -8.23 4.05 -8.15
N THR A 209 -9.42 4.25 -7.59
CA THR A 209 -10.69 4.25 -8.35
C THR A 209 -11.43 5.55 -8.13
N ALA A 210 -11.82 6.20 -9.23
CA ALA A 210 -12.68 7.38 -9.20
C ALA A 210 -14.14 6.95 -8.95
N GLN A 211 -14.76 7.53 -7.93
CA GLN A 211 -16.19 7.40 -7.66
C GLN A 211 -16.85 8.74 -7.97
N VAL A 212 -17.71 8.78 -8.99
CA VAL A 212 -18.38 10.00 -9.46
C VAL A 212 -19.88 9.87 -9.21
N SER A 213 -20.50 10.95 -8.74
CA SER A 213 -21.94 11.05 -8.55
C SER A 213 -22.44 12.42 -8.99
N GLY A 214 -23.70 12.51 -9.41
CA GLY A 214 -24.33 13.76 -9.84
C GLY A 214 -24.14 14.13 -11.31
N ALA A 215 -23.37 13.35 -12.07
CA ALA A 215 -23.32 13.46 -13.53
C ALA A 215 -24.62 12.92 -14.16
N GLU A 216 -25.06 13.52 -15.25
CA GLU A 216 -26.20 13.05 -16.02
C GLU A 216 -25.77 11.87 -16.93
N ASN A 217 -26.71 11.12 -17.52
CA ASN A 217 -26.36 9.85 -18.18
C ASN A 217 -25.85 10.04 -19.62
N ASP A 218 -26.19 11.18 -20.20
CA ASP A 218 -25.84 11.73 -21.51
C ASP A 218 -24.50 12.46 -21.47
N ASP A 219 -24.08 12.87 -20.29
CA ASP A 219 -22.84 13.58 -20.05
C ASP A 219 -21.58 12.74 -20.34
N ALA A 220 -20.56 13.41 -20.88
CA ALA A 220 -19.27 12.79 -21.17
C ALA A 220 -18.26 13.00 -20.03
N LEU A 221 -18.07 11.97 -19.20
CA LEU A 221 -17.03 11.95 -18.15
C LEU A 221 -15.64 11.63 -18.69
N SER A 222 -14.65 12.41 -18.27
CA SER A 222 -13.23 12.19 -18.54
C SER A 222 -12.39 12.23 -17.25
N TYR A 223 -11.33 11.43 -17.21
CA TYR A 223 -10.47 11.24 -16.03
C TYR A 223 -9.03 11.53 -16.41
N VAL A 224 -8.28 12.20 -15.53
CA VAL A 224 -6.84 12.41 -15.68
C VAL A 224 -6.17 12.23 -14.32
N TRP A 225 -5.34 11.19 -14.21
CA TRP A 225 -4.45 10.98 -13.07
C TRP A 225 -3.13 11.70 -13.32
N ILE A 226 -2.64 12.46 -12.34
CA ILE A 226 -1.47 13.33 -12.49
C ILE A 226 -0.56 13.19 -11.26
N ALA A 227 0.74 13.00 -11.48
CA ALA A 227 1.78 13.20 -10.46
C ALA A 227 2.86 14.15 -11.00
N ASN A 228 3.33 15.07 -10.16
CA ASN A 228 4.36 16.06 -10.51
C ASN A 228 4.08 16.85 -11.80
N GLY A 229 2.81 17.07 -12.14
CA GLY A 229 2.39 17.75 -13.37
C GLY A 229 2.42 16.89 -14.63
N VAL A 230 2.71 15.59 -14.53
CA VAL A 230 2.70 14.63 -15.64
C VAL A 230 1.46 13.74 -15.56
N THR A 231 0.78 13.56 -16.69
CA THR A 231 -0.35 12.63 -16.80
C THR A 231 0.13 11.19 -16.69
N LEU A 232 -0.41 10.46 -15.73
CA LEU A 232 -0.14 9.05 -15.47
C LEU A 232 -1.11 8.12 -16.21
N GLY A 233 -2.38 8.53 -16.34
CA GLY A 233 -3.42 7.73 -17.00
C GLY A 233 -4.74 8.49 -17.14
N THR A 234 -5.63 7.97 -17.99
CA THR A 234 -6.92 8.60 -18.32
C THR A 234 -8.15 7.72 -18.09
N GLY A 235 -7.98 6.59 -17.40
CA GLY A 235 -9.07 5.70 -17.02
C GLY A 235 -9.76 6.15 -15.72
N ALA A 236 -10.96 5.63 -15.48
CA ALA A 236 -11.64 5.78 -14.18
C ALA A 236 -10.84 5.13 -13.02
N THR A 237 -9.90 4.25 -13.35
CA THR A 237 -8.95 3.66 -12.40
C THR A 237 -7.50 3.93 -12.81
N TYR A 238 -6.61 3.89 -11.82
CA TYR A 238 -5.17 3.97 -12.01
C TYR A 238 -4.45 3.01 -11.07
N THR A 239 -3.58 2.15 -11.63
CA THR A 239 -2.67 1.32 -10.83
C THR A 239 -1.39 2.11 -10.58
N VAL A 240 -1.10 2.40 -9.32
CA VAL A 240 0.11 3.12 -8.90
C VAL A 240 1.35 2.31 -9.28
N GLN A 241 2.33 2.97 -9.90
CA GLN A 241 3.56 2.36 -10.38
C GLN A 241 4.76 2.73 -9.50
N ALA A 242 5.84 1.96 -9.59
CA ALA A 242 7.11 2.23 -8.91
C ALA A 242 7.63 3.68 -9.16
N GLY A 243 7.40 4.21 -10.36
CA GLY A 243 7.83 5.56 -10.72
C GLY A 243 7.10 6.69 -9.99
N ASP A 244 5.99 6.40 -9.31
CA ASP A 244 5.18 7.40 -8.61
C ASP A 244 5.62 7.61 -7.16
N GLU A 245 6.53 6.78 -6.64
CA GLU A 245 6.97 6.81 -5.25
C GLU A 245 7.42 8.20 -4.79
N GLY A 246 6.96 8.61 -3.61
CA GLY A 246 7.25 9.94 -3.05
C GLY A 246 6.51 11.10 -3.73
N SER A 247 5.75 10.85 -4.80
CA SER A 247 4.93 11.85 -5.48
C SER A 247 3.53 11.91 -4.87
N VAL A 248 2.84 13.04 -5.05
CA VAL A 248 1.41 13.17 -4.72
C VAL A 248 0.62 12.87 -5.98
N ILE A 249 -0.28 11.88 -5.93
CA ILE A 249 -1.17 11.56 -7.05
C ILE A 249 -2.45 12.38 -6.90
N THR A 250 -2.80 13.09 -7.96
CA THR A 250 -4.06 13.84 -8.06
C THR A 250 -4.93 13.26 -9.16
N LEU A 251 -6.24 13.27 -8.94
CA LEU A 251 -7.24 12.95 -9.95
C LEU A 251 -7.96 14.24 -10.34
N MET A 252 -8.06 14.49 -11.64
CA MET A 252 -8.98 15.46 -12.21
C MET A 252 -10.08 14.72 -12.98
N VAL A 253 -11.33 14.93 -12.57
CA VAL A 253 -12.51 14.46 -13.31
C VAL A 253 -13.14 15.67 -13.97
N THR A 254 -13.46 15.56 -15.25
CA THR A 254 -14.19 16.61 -15.99
C THR A 254 -15.46 16.01 -16.57
N ASP A 255 -16.55 16.70 -16.29
CA ASP A 255 -17.88 16.45 -16.81
C ASP A 255 -18.24 17.51 -17.85
N VAL A 256 -18.79 17.06 -18.98
CA VAL A 256 -19.10 17.90 -20.14
C VAL A 256 -20.51 17.61 -20.58
N ALA A 257 -21.39 18.58 -20.29
CA ALA A 257 -22.75 18.65 -20.79
C ALA A 257 -22.76 18.72 -22.31
N ASP A 258 -23.73 18.07 -22.92
CA ASP A 258 -23.95 18.17 -24.35
C ASP A 258 -24.63 19.52 -24.67
N ASN A 259 -24.94 19.79 -25.95
CA ASN A 259 -25.69 20.98 -26.38
C ASN A 259 -25.22 22.36 -25.86
N GLY A 260 -23.98 22.47 -25.35
CA GLY A 260 -23.41 23.69 -24.80
C GLY A 260 -23.79 24.01 -23.35
N GLY A 261 -24.23 23.05 -22.53
CA GLY A 261 -24.59 23.26 -21.12
C GLY A 261 -23.42 23.63 -20.19
N GLY A 262 -22.19 23.39 -20.64
CA GLY A 262 -20.95 23.80 -19.99
C GLY A 262 -20.09 22.62 -19.56
N THR A 263 -19.19 22.86 -18.61
CA THR A 263 -18.28 21.84 -18.07
C THR A 263 -18.07 22.04 -16.58
N ALA A 264 -17.99 20.96 -15.81
CA ALA A 264 -17.56 20.98 -14.42
C ALA A 264 -16.32 20.11 -14.22
N SER A 265 -15.34 20.59 -13.45
CA SER A 265 -14.15 19.82 -13.12
C SER A 265 -13.92 19.79 -11.62
N VAL A 266 -13.63 18.61 -11.08
CA VAL A 266 -13.24 18.41 -9.68
C VAL A 266 -11.86 17.79 -9.63
N GLN A 267 -10.98 18.38 -8.84
CA GLN A 267 -9.64 17.85 -8.59
C GLN A 267 -9.50 17.40 -7.14
N LEU A 268 -8.98 16.20 -6.93
CA LEU A 268 -8.75 15.60 -5.61
C LEU A 268 -7.32 15.06 -5.48
N ASP A 269 -6.85 15.02 -4.25
CA ASP A 269 -5.55 14.46 -3.87
C ASP A 269 -5.76 13.05 -3.30
N ALA A 270 -5.10 12.05 -3.87
CA ALA A 270 -5.12 10.66 -3.39
C ALA A 270 -4.11 10.41 -2.24
N GLY A 271 -3.33 11.43 -1.87
CA GLY A 271 -2.24 11.37 -0.91
C GLY A 271 -0.87 11.19 -1.57
N SER A 272 0.18 11.33 -0.75
CA SER A 272 1.54 10.96 -1.14
C SER A 272 1.65 9.45 -1.32
N VAL A 273 2.27 9.01 -2.41
CA VAL A 273 2.56 7.60 -2.65
C VAL A 273 3.51 7.10 -1.56
N GLY A 274 2.99 6.24 -0.69
CA GLY A 274 3.76 5.67 0.40
C GLY A 274 4.86 4.77 -0.14
N VAL A 275 6.11 5.03 0.24
CA VAL A 275 7.19 4.04 0.10
C VAL A 275 6.81 2.88 1.01
N ALA A 276 6.56 1.70 0.45
CA ALA A 276 6.38 0.51 1.26
C ALA A 276 7.66 0.34 2.10
N ARG A 277 7.55 0.43 3.43
CA ARG A 277 8.72 0.17 4.28
C ARG A 277 9.04 -1.31 4.14
N SER A 278 10.14 -1.63 3.47
CA SER A 278 10.71 -2.96 3.48
C SER A 278 11.09 -3.29 4.91
N ILE A 279 10.50 -4.36 5.44
CA ILE A 279 10.87 -4.90 6.75
C ILE A 279 11.15 -6.39 6.65
N GLU A 280 12.15 -6.81 7.38
CA GLU A 280 12.64 -8.18 7.41
C GLU A 280 11.87 -9.02 8.43
N ALA A 281 12.15 -10.33 8.43
CA ALA A 281 11.53 -11.28 9.35
C ALA A 281 11.63 -10.82 10.82
N GLY A 282 10.50 -10.81 11.53
CA GLY A 282 10.40 -10.41 12.94
C GLY A 282 10.51 -8.91 13.23
N GLN A 283 10.77 -8.05 12.23
CA GLN A 283 10.76 -6.60 12.43
C GLN A 283 9.34 -6.03 12.57
N THR A 284 9.27 -4.81 13.08
CA THR A 284 8.00 -4.11 13.31
C THR A 284 7.93 -2.79 12.56
N THR A 285 6.73 -2.42 12.10
CA THR A 285 6.45 -1.10 11.55
C THR A 285 5.07 -0.61 11.98
N VAL A 286 4.88 0.71 12.01
CA VAL A 286 3.58 1.31 12.31
C VAL A 286 2.81 1.44 11.00
N ILE A 287 1.61 0.85 10.95
CA ILE A 287 0.73 0.84 9.78
C ILE A 287 -0.55 1.67 9.96
N GLY A 288 -0.69 2.32 11.12
CA GLY A 288 -1.83 3.19 11.42
C GLY A 288 -1.77 3.76 12.82
N VAL A 289 -2.65 4.71 13.10
CA VAL A 289 -2.85 5.31 14.43
C VAL A 289 -4.34 5.37 14.71
N VAL A 290 -4.74 4.95 15.90
CA VAL A 290 -6.14 4.98 16.37
C VAL A 290 -6.25 5.87 17.60
N LYS A 291 -7.36 6.60 17.72
CA LYS A 291 -7.61 7.50 18.85
C LYS A 291 -8.89 7.11 19.58
N PRO A 292 -8.81 6.32 20.66
CA PRO A 292 -9.97 6.00 21.50
C PRO A 292 -10.54 7.23 22.20
N LEU A 293 -11.84 7.17 22.54
CA LEU A 293 -12.42 8.06 23.55
C LEU A 293 -11.79 7.78 24.91
N ALA A 294 -11.68 8.82 25.75
CA ALA A 294 -11.03 8.70 27.05
C ALA A 294 -11.73 7.65 27.94
N GLY A 295 -11.01 6.58 28.29
CA GLY A 295 -11.52 5.47 29.11
C GLY A 295 -11.96 4.23 28.34
N ASP A 296 -11.98 4.26 27.00
CA ASP A 296 -12.30 3.08 26.18
C ASP A 296 -11.13 2.09 26.14
N THR A 297 -11.45 0.80 26.31
CA THR A 297 -10.54 -0.29 25.94
C THR A 297 -10.76 -0.69 24.49
N LEU A 298 -9.68 -0.85 23.72
CA LEU A 298 -9.71 -1.20 22.31
C LEU A 298 -9.38 -2.68 22.09
N SER A 299 -10.05 -3.30 21.12
CA SER A 299 -9.78 -4.64 20.62
C SER A 299 -9.46 -4.58 19.13
N LEU A 300 -8.31 -5.13 18.73
CA LEU A 300 -7.83 -5.20 17.36
C LEU A 300 -8.17 -6.56 16.76
N THR A 301 -8.78 -6.58 15.58
CA THR A 301 -9.00 -7.77 14.77
C THR A 301 -8.28 -7.60 13.45
N GLN A 302 -7.28 -8.43 13.20
CA GLN A 302 -6.59 -8.48 11.91
C GLN A 302 -7.44 -9.20 10.87
N THR A 303 -7.43 -8.69 9.65
CA THR A 303 -8.12 -9.26 8.49
C THR A 303 -7.13 -9.38 7.34
N GLY A 304 -6.71 -10.60 6.99
CA GLY A 304 -5.68 -10.83 5.99
C GLY A 304 -4.26 -10.57 6.50
N GLY A 305 -3.28 -10.72 5.61
CA GLY A 305 -1.85 -10.64 5.93
C GLY A 305 -1.30 -11.88 6.65
N THR A 306 0.01 -12.06 6.58
CA THR A 306 0.77 -13.15 7.20
C THR A 306 1.48 -12.71 8.48
N GLY A 307 1.79 -11.42 8.62
CA GLY A 307 2.32 -10.84 9.86
C GLY A 307 1.29 -10.78 10.98
N VAL A 308 1.71 -10.28 12.14
CA VAL A 308 0.88 -10.15 13.34
C VAL A 308 0.69 -8.69 13.69
N LEU A 309 -0.56 -8.27 13.88
CA LEU A 309 -0.87 -6.93 14.35
C LEU A 309 -1.01 -6.84 15.87
N SER A 310 -0.59 -5.71 16.43
CA SER A 310 -0.77 -5.35 17.83
C SER A 310 -1.05 -3.86 18.00
N LEU A 311 -1.61 -3.48 19.15
CA LEU A 311 -1.72 -2.07 19.54
C LEU A 311 -0.51 -1.67 20.38
N GLY A 312 0.11 -0.55 20.02
CA GLY A 312 1.19 0.06 20.79
C GLY A 312 0.69 0.72 22.08
N ALA A 313 1.62 1.20 22.90
CA ALA A 313 1.28 1.91 24.13
C ALA A 313 0.45 3.19 23.89
N VAL A 314 -0.48 3.48 24.80
CA VAL A 314 -1.29 4.70 24.79
C VAL A 314 -0.38 5.92 24.97
N GLN A 315 -0.43 6.83 24.01
CA GLN A 315 0.32 8.08 24.01
C GLN A 315 -0.36 9.14 24.90
N PRO A 316 0.35 10.20 25.32
CA PRO A 316 -0.21 11.26 26.17
C PRO A 316 -1.44 11.97 25.59
N ASP A 317 -1.58 11.99 24.26
CA ASP A 317 -2.73 12.59 23.57
C ASP A 317 -3.93 11.61 23.43
N GLY A 318 -3.79 10.42 24.00
CA GLY A 318 -4.77 9.33 23.98
C GLY A 318 -4.65 8.38 22.78
N SER A 319 -3.79 8.65 21.80
CA SER A 319 -3.65 7.80 20.60
C SER A 319 -2.86 6.50 20.86
N GLN A 320 -3.07 5.49 20.02
CA GLN A 320 -2.29 4.24 19.99
C GLN A 320 -1.88 3.93 18.55
N ALA A 321 -0.66 3.45 18.36
CA ALA A 321 -0.20 2.96 17.06
C ALA A 321 -0.78 1.56 16.80
N VAL A 322 -1.11 1.27 15.53
CA VAL A 322 -1.32 -0.09 15.05
C VAL A 322 0.01 -0.57 14.49
N ILE A 323 0.60 -1.54 15.17
CA ILE A 323 1.94 -2.06 14.89
C ILE A 323 1.79 -3.38 14.14
N TYR A 324 2.41 -3.47 12.97
CA TYR A 324 2.61 -4.72 12.24
C TYR A 324 3.95 -5.34 12.62
N THR A 325 3.96 -6.65 12.86
CA THR A 325 5.18 -7.46 13.07
C THR A 325 5.28 -8.48 11.95
N ALA A 326 6.37 -8.46 11.20
CA ALA A 326 6.63 -9.44 10.15
C ALA A 326 6.73 -10.87 10.74
N PRO A 327 6.34 -11.90 9.97
CA PRO A 327 6.57 -13.30 10.37
C PRO A 327 8.02 -13.55 10.80
N ALA A 328 8.21 -14.46 11.78
CA ALA A 328 9.55 -14.81 12.27
C ALA A 328 10.43 -15.52 11.22
N SER A 329 9.82 -16.01 10.14
CA SER A 329 10.52 -16.54 8.97
C SER A 329 9.75 -16.18 7.70
N LEU A 330 10.48 -15.88 6.64
CA LEU A 330 9.93 -15.46 5.35
C LEU A 330 10.43 -16.43 4.28
N ALA A 331 9.51 -16.98 3.49
CA ALA A 331 9.86 -17.95 2.44
C ALA A 331 10.36 -17.26 1.16
N SER A 332 9.92 -16.02 0.91
CA SER A 332 10.27 -15.20 -0.24
C SER A 332 9.89 -13.76 0.03
N SER A 333 10.64 -12.79 -0.52
CA SER A 333 10.27 -11.37 -0.45
C SER A 333 8.95 -11.16 -1.21
N ALA A 334 7.98 -10.54 -0.55
CA ALA A 334 6.62 -10.40 -1.06
C ALA A 334 5.89 -9.26 -0.36
N LEU A 335 4.90 -8.69 -1.03
CA LEU A 335 4.01 -7.70 -0.43
C LEU A 335 2.99 -8.42 0.46
N ASP A 336 2.95 -8.09 1.74
CA ASP A 336 1.96 -8.59 2.69
C ASP A 336 0.83 -7.56 2.85
N ALA A 337 -0.31 -7.85 2.23
CA ALA A 337 -1.51 -7.02 2.34
C ALA A 337 -2.25 -7.37 3.64
N VAL A 338 -2.15 -6.49 4.63
CA VAL A 338 -2.77 -6.65 5.95
C VAL A 338 -3.90 -5.65 6.14
N GLY A 339 -5.05 -6.13 6.60
CA GLY A 339 -6.18 -5.30 7.02
C GLY A 339 -6.40 -5.40 8.53
N TYR A 340 -7.10 -4.43 9.08
CA TYR A 340 -7.52 -4.47 10.48
C TYR A 340 -8.81 -3.71 10.73
N THR A 341 -9.53 -4.16 11.76
CA THR A 341 -10.61 -3.43 12.41
C THR A 341 -10.30 -3.29 13.89
N VAL A 342 -10.57 -2.10 14.44
CA VAL A 342 -10.45 -1.81 15.87
C VAL A 342 -11.83 -1.49 16.39
N THR A 343 -12.24 -2.20 17.44
CA THR A 343 -13.51 -1.98 18.13
C THR A 343 -13.27 -1.55 19.57
N ASN A 344 -14.23 -0.86 20.18
CA ASN A 344 -14.20 -0.60 21.62
C ASN A 344 -14.84 -1.75 22.41
N GLN A 345 -14.81 -1.64 23.74
CA GLN A 345 -15.44 -2.58 24.68
C GLN A 345 -16.96 -2.81 24.48
N HIS A 346 -17.63 -1.99 23.66
CA HIS A 346 -19.04 -2.14 23.30
C HIS A 346 -19.23 -2.73 21.88
N ASN A 347 -18.16 -3.28 21.29
CA ASN A 347 -18.14 -3.82 19.92
C ASN A 347 -18.47 -2.79 18.83
N ALA A 348 -18.40 -1.49 19.13
CA ALA A 348 -18.53 -0.45 18.12
C ALA A 348 -17.21 -0.27 17.38
N ALA A 349 -17.26 -0.17 16.05
CA ALA A 349 -16.07 0.09 15.24
C ALA A 349 -15.53 1.50 15.55
N VAL A 350 -14.26 1.56 15.92
CA VAL A 350 -13.52 2.80 16.22
C VAL A 350 -12.65 3.20 15.04
N ALA A 351 -12.04 2.22 14.36
CA ALA A 351 -11.26 2.44 13.15
C ALA A 351 -11.20 1.16 12.31
N SER A 352 -10.99 1.31 11.01
CA SER A 352 -10.59 0.24 10.11
C SER A 352 -9.53 0.76 9.16
N GLY A 353 -8.59 -0.09 8.77
CA GLY A 353 -7.53 0.29 7.84
C GLY A 353 -6.94 -0.92 7.15
N SER A 354 -6.23 -0.67 6.07
CA SER A 354 -5.42 -1.66 5.37
C SER A 354 -4.07 -1.05 5.03
N ALA A 355 -3.04 -1.87 5.03
CA ALA A 355 -1.69 -1.50 4.66
C ALA A 355 -1.04 -2.66 3.90
N SER A 356 -0.16 -2.34 2.97
CA SER A 356 0.73 -3.33 2.36
C SER A 356 2.15 -3.09 2.89
N VAL A 357 2.73 -4.14 3.47
CA VAL A 357 4.08 -4.15 4.01
C VAL A 357 4.96 -4.97 3.08
N GLN A 358 6.07 -4.40 2.58
CA GLN A 358 7.01 -5.17 1.78
C GLN A 358 7.82 -6.06 2.72
N LEU A 359 7.57 -7.36 2.68
CA LEU A 359 8.35 -8.34 3.42
C LEU A 359 9.59 -8.66 2.62
N ASP A 360 10.74 -8.59 3.27
CA ASP A 360 12.01 -8.97 2.69
C ASP A 360 12.54 -10.24 3.34
N ALA A 361 12.62 -11.32 2.57
CA ALA A 361 13.08 -12.62 3.06
C ALA A 361 14.61 -12.71 3.23
N GLY A 362 15.31 -11.59 3.02
CA GLY A 362 16.75 -11.52 3.08
C GLY A 362 17.36 -11.81 1.71
N ASP A 363 18.38 -11.05 1.39
CA ASP A 363 19.12 -11.14 0.16
C ASP A 363 20.32 -12.10 0.28
N GLN A 364 20.88 -12.47 -0.86
CA GLN A 364 22.15 -13.18 -0.93
C GLN A 364 23.25 -12.19 -1.29
N PHE A 365 24.21 -12.02 -0.39
CA PHE A 365 25.38 -11.19 -0.64
C PHE A 365 26.62 -12.04 -0.80
N VAL A 366 27.42 -11.71 -1.81
CA VAL A 366 28.80 -12.21 -1.93
C VAL A 366 29.75 -11.05 -1.73
N TRP A 367 30.79 -11.30 -0.93
CA TRP A 367 31.86 -10.33 -0.76
C TRP A 367 32.70 -10.21 -2.05
N ILE A 368 32.97 -8.98 -2.47
CA ILE A 368 33.78 -8.65 -3.65
C ILE A 368 34.94 -7.69 -3.32
N GLY A 369 35.10 -7.29 -2.05
CA GLY A 369 36.17 -6.40 -1.62
C GLY A 369 37.55 -7.00 -1.90
N SER A 370 38.47 -6.20 -2.45
CA SER A 370 39.84 -6.64 -2.78
C SER A 370 40.70 -6.76 -1.51
N GLY A 371 40.67 -7.92 -0.85
CA GLY A 371 41.48 -8.22 0.34
C GLY A 371 40.78 -7.83 1.65
N SER A 372 41.27 -6.77 2.32
CA SER A 372 40.68 -6.27 3.58
C SER A 372 39.64 -5.19 3.32
N GLY A 373 38.49 -5.28 3.99
CA GLY A 373 37.45 -4.25 3.90
C GLY A 373 36.53 -4.21 5.12
N ASP A 374 35.80 -3.12 5.26
CA ASP A 374 34.78 -2.94 6.30
C ASP A 374 33.44 -3.54 5.81
N TRP A 375 32.79 -4.33 6.67
CA TRP A 375 31.45 -4.87 6.46
C TRP A 375 30.45 -3.78 6.04
N ASN A 376 30.58 -2.58 6.60
CA ASN A 376 29.62 -1.50 6.42
C ASN A 376 29.85 -0.67 5.15
N THR A 377 30.70 -1.14 4.23
CA THR A 377 30.95 -0.47 2.95
C THR A 377 30.21 -1.19 1.82
N PRO A 378 29.13 -0.61 1.23
CA PRO A 378 28.36 -1.25 0.14
C PRO A 378 29.22 -1.66 -1.06
N ALA A 379 30.29 -0.91 -1.34
CA ALA A 379 31.21 -1.21 -2.44
C ALA A 379 31.95 -2.55 -2.30
N ASN A 380 32.01 -3.13 -1.09
CA ASN A 380 32.61 -4.44 -0.83
C ASN A 380 31.65 -5.61 -1.08
N TRP A 381 30.40 -5.32 -1.44
CA TRP A 381 29.36 -6.33 -1.60
C TRP A 381 28.85 -6.37 -3.04
N LYS A 382 28.54 -7.58 -3.50
CA LYS A 382 27.65 -7.81 -4.62
C LYS A 382 26.39 -8.47 -4.08
N ASP A 383 25.27 -7.85 -4.37
CA ASP A 383 23.96 -8.45 -4.15
C ASP A 383 23.69 -9.42 -5.30
N ILE A 384 23.58 -10.70 -4.96
CA ILE A 384 23.33 -11.78 -5.91
C ILE A 384 21.83 -11.85 -6.24
N THR A 385 20.95 -11.49 -5.29
CA THR A 385 19.50 -11.51 -5.51
C THR A 385 19.12 -10.51 -6.60
N THR A 386 19.57 -9.27 -6.48
CA THR A 386 19.27 -8.20 -7.45
C THR A 386 20.26 -8.15 -8.60
N GLY A 387 21.44 -8.77 -8.44
CA GLY A 387 22.54 -8.71 -9.38
C GLY A 387 23.37 -7.41 -9.30
N ALA A 388 23.07 -6.52 -8.34
CA ALA A 388 23.79 -5.26 -8.17
C ALA A 388 25.26 -5.48 -7.79
N ASN A 389 26.17 -4.87 -8.56
CA ASN A 389 27.60 -4.99 -8.37
C ASN A 389 28.35 -3.68 -8.75
N PRO A 390 28.81 -2.88 -7.77
CA PRO A 390 28.66 -3.10 -6.33
C PRO A 390 27.20 -2.97 -5.87
N ALA A 391 26.89 -3.52 -4.69
CA ALA A 391 25.58 -3.39 -4.07
C ALA A 391 25.29 -1.95 -3.66
N SER A 392 24.00 -1.59 -3.61
CA SER A 392 23.52 -0.28 -3.12
C SER A 392 23.45 -0.21 -1.59
N VAL A 393 23.34 -1.36 -0.94
CA VAL A 393 23.24 -1.54 0.52
C VAL A 393 24.21 -2.62 0.99
N VAL A 394 24.41 -2.73 2.30
CA VAL A 394 25.24 -3.77 2.94
C VAL A 394 24.35 -4.91 3.44
N ALA A 395 24.93 -6.09 3.62
CA ALA A 395 24.22 -7.21 4.23
C ALA A 395 23.81 -6.91 5.69
N GLY A 396 22.57 -7.23 6.03
CA GLY A 396 21.96 -7.16 7.34
C GLY A 396 21.51 -8.52 7.88
N ALA A 397 20.87 -8.50 9.05
CA ALA A 397 20.62 -9.67 9.88
C ALA A 397 19.77 -10.79 9.24
N ALA A 398 19.01 -10.50 8.19
CA ALA A 398 18.20 -11.49 7.46
C ALA A 398 18.96 -12.12 6.27
N ASP A 399 20.13 -11.59 5.93
CA ASP A 399 20.78 -11.90 4.67
C ASP A 399 21.71 -13.11 4.77
N ASN A 400 21.85 -13.81 3.66
CA ASN A 400 22.80 -14.91 3.52
C ASN A 400 24.08 -14.38 2.92
N VAL A 401 25.17 -14.50 3.67
CA VAL A 401 26.46 -13.92 3.32
C VAL A 401 27.46 -15.00 2.96
N ILE A 402 28.10 -14.84 1.80
CA ILE A 402 29.08 -15.78 1.26
C ILE A 402 30.42 -15.06 1.02
N PHE A 403 31.48 -15.62 1.60
CA PHE A 403 32.87 -15.28 1.31
C PHE A 403 33.50 -16.39 0.46
N ASN A 404 33.76 -16.10 -0.82
CA ASN A 404 34.21 -17.10 -1.80
C ASN A 404 35.61 -16.89 -2.39
N SER A 405 36.37 -15.93 -1.88
CA SER A 405 37.74 -15.67 -2.30
C SER A 405 38.74 -16.01 -1.20
N SER A 406 39.94 -16.46 -1.57
CA SER A 406 41.00 -16.71 -0.61
C SER A 406 41.73 -15.40 -0.24
N THR A 407 42.08 -15.26 1.04
CA THR A 407 42.75 -14.13 1.71
C THR A 407 41.93 -12.84 1.81
N GLN A 408 41.01 -12.79 2.77
CA GLN A 408 40.20 -11.61 3.09
C GLN A 408 40.34 -11.22 4.56
N ALA A 409 40.35 -9.92 4.87
CA ALA A 409 40.33 -9.45 6.27
C ALA A 409 39.13 -8.53 6.50
N ILE A 410 38.11 -9.07 7.16
CA ILE A 410 36.80 -8.44 7.35
C ILE A 410 36.82 -7.65 8.65
N THR A 411 36.57 -6.36 8.55
CA THR A 411 36.55 -5.43 9.69
C THR A 411 35.15 -4.84 9.87
N GLY A 412 34.94 -4.12 10.97
CA GLY A 412 33.65 -3.51 11.28
C GLY A 412 32.69 -4.45 12.00
N THR A 413 31.44 -3.99 12.14
CA THR A 413 30.34 -4.76 12.75
C THR A 413 29.38 -5.22 11.68
N GLY A 414 28.91 -6.47 11.75
CA GLY A 414 28.02 -7.03 10.74
C GLY A 414 27.10 -8.10 11.30
N ASP A 415 25.84 -8.07 10.85
CA ASP A 415 24.84 -9.08 11.20
C ASP A 415 24.40 -9.83 9.94
N SER A 416 24.11 -11.13 10.05
CA SER A 416 23.63 -11.96 8.94
C SER A 416 22.72 -13.11 9.41
N ALA A 417 21.88 -13.65 8.53
CA ALA A 417 21.14 -14.88 8.82
C ALA A 417 22.05 -16.11 8.70
N SER A 418 22.90 -16.12 7.67
CA SER A 418 23.95 -17.13 7.51
C SER A 418 25.25 -16.51 7.04
N LEU A 419 26.35 -17.11 7.50
CA LEU A 419 27.70 -16.70 7.19
C LEU A 419 28.48 -17.91 6.69
N THR A 420 28.80 -17.92 5.40
CA THR A 420 29.54 -19.02 4.77
C THR A 420 30.93 -18.55 4.36
N PHE A 421 31.96 -19.20 4.89
CA PHE A 421 33.34 -18.98 4.51
C PHE A 421 33.85 -20.13 3.64
N SER A 422 34.47 -19.76 2.53
CA SER A 422 35.27 -20.66 1.70
C SER A 422 36.61 -20.00 1.36
N GLY A 423 37.67 -20.79 1.38
CA GLY A 423 39.05 -20.30 1.32
C GLY A 423 39.54 -19.69 2.66
N ASP A 424 40.69 -19.02 2.61
CA ASP A 424 41.32 -18.43 3.79
C ASP A 424 40.73 -17.04 4.10
N ASN A 425 40.10 -16.90 5.26
CA ASN A 425 39.41 -15.69 5.66
C ASN A 425 39.81 -15.31 7.08
N ALA A 426 39.97 -14.02 7.33
CA ALA A 426 40.31 -13.45 8.62
C ALA A 426 39.25 -12.44 9.05
N VAL A 427 38.83 -12.49 10.30
CA VAL A 427 37.92 -11.53 10.93
C VAL A 427 38.71 -10.66 11.89
N GLY A 428 38.72 -9.37 11.62
CA GLY A 428 39.23 -8.30 12.50
C GLY A 428 38.13 -7.45 13.14
N GLY A 429 36.85 -7.78 12.90
CA GLY A 429 35.67 -7.07 13.39
C GLY A 429 34.79 -7.90 14.33
N HIS A 430 33.52 -7.51 14.46
CA HIS A 430 32.52 -8.19 15.29
C HIS A 430 31.33 -8.63 14.43
N LEU A 431 31.19 -9.94 14.23
CA LEU A 431 30.14 -10.49 13.38
C LEU A 431 29.13 -11.28 14.21
N THR A 432 27.84 -11.09 13.95
CA THR A 432 26.75 -11.88 14.53
C THR A 432 26.00 -12.59 13.43
N THR A 433 25.77 -13.90 13.56
CA THR A 433 25.05 -14.66 12.54
C THR A 433 24.09 -15.67 13.15
N GLY A 434 23.02 -16.01 12.43
CA GLY A 434 22.19 -17.16 12.78
C GLY A 434 22.98 -18.46 12.64
N SER A 435 23.58 -18.70 11.47
CA SER A 435 24.38 -19.89 11.20
C SER A 435 25.77 -19.54 10.65
N LEU A 436 26.80 -20.24 11.13
CA LEU A 436 28.18 -20.13 10.64
C LEU A 436 28.59 -21.44 9.94
N SER A 437 29.03 -21.36 8.70
CA SER A 437 29.56 -22.52 7.98
C SER A 437 30.95 -22.21 7.42
N VAL A 438 31.92 -23.07 7.71
CA VAL A 438 33.22 -23.08 7.04
C VAL A 438 33.26 -24.34 6.19
N ASN A 439 33.16 -24.15 4.88
CA ASN A 439 32.93 -25.22 3.92
C ASN A 439 33.63 -24.89 2.59
N GLY A 440 34.85 -25.39 2.41
CA GLY A 440 35.52 -25.30 1.11
C GLY A 440 36.08 -26.63 0.63
N ALA A 441 36.28 -26.73 -0.68
CA ALA A 441 36.73 -27.95 -1.35
C ALA A 441 38.20 -28.31 -1.06
N SER A 442 38.95 -27.47 -0.33
CA SER A 442 40.40 -27.62 -0.13
C SER A 442 40.94 -26.85 1.09
N GLY A 443 40.47 -27.16 2.30
CA GLY A 443 41.09 -26.68 3.55
C GLY A 443 41.01 -25.18 3.77
N SER A 444 39.78 -24.67 3.82
CA SER A 444 39.46 -23.29 4.17
C SER A 444 39.83 -23.00 5.61
N THR A 445 40.27 -21.77 5.86
CA THR A 445 40.62 -21.30 7.19
C THR A 445 39.76 -20.10 7.56
N LEU A 446 39.21 -20.08 8.77
CA LEU A 446 38.62 -18.89 9.38
C LEU A 446 39.46 -18.47 10.59
N ASP A 447 40.23 -17.40 10.45
CA ASP A 447 41.02 -16.82 11.52
C ASP A 447 40.23 -15.68 12.20
N ILE A 448 39.92 -15.81 13.49
CA ILE A 448 39.36 -14.75 14.32
C ILE A 448 40.52 -14.11 15.10
N ASN A 449 40.89 -12.90 14.70
CA ASN A 449 42.09 -12.20 15.17
C ASN A 449 41.89 -11.50 16.52
N ALA A 450 42.99 -11.01 17.10
CA ALA A 450 42.99 -10.26 18.34
C ALA A 450 41.96 -9.11 18.35
N GLY A 451 41.12 -9.08 19.38
CA GLY A 451 40.04 -8.10 19.54
C GLY A 451 38.80 -8.34 18.69
N ALA A 452 38.79 -9.32 17.79
CA ALA A 452 37.66 -9.64 16.94
C ALA A 452 36.71 -10.66 17.59
N SER A 453 35.46 -10.70 17.13
CA SER A 453 34.53 -11.73 17.58
C SER A 453 33.58 -12.23 16.50
N VAL A 454 33.23 -13.52 16.57
CA VAL A 454 32.13 -14.10 15.80
C VAL A 454 31.14 -14.75 16.77
N THR A 455 29.89 -14.35 16.69
CA THR A 455 28.78 -14.96 17.47
C THR A 455 27.83 -15.64 16.50
N ALA A 456 27.53 -16.92 16.72
CA ALA A 456 26.62 -17.71 15.91
C ALA A 456 25.59 -18.47 16.76
N ALA A 457 24.37 -18.68 16.25
CA ALA A 457 23.42 -19.57 16.93
C ALA A 457 23.80 -21.04 16.72
N THR A 458 24.19 -21.42 15.51
CA THR A 458 24.73 -22.74 15.17
C THR A 458 25.98 -22.62 14.31
N ALA A 459 26.83 -23.64 14.32
CA ALA A 459 28.02 -23.65 13.47
C ALA A 459 28.35 -25.04 12.93
N SER A 460 28.97 -25.09 11.75
CA SER A 460 29.47 -26.32 11.13
C SER A 460 30.85 -26.08 10.50
N LEU A 461 31.78 -26.99 10.78
CA LEU A 461 33.10 -27.04 10.17
C LEU A 461 33.28 -28.34 9.40
N ASN A 462 33.63 -28.25 8.12
CA ASN A 462 33.80 -29.41 7.26
C ASN A 462 35.19 -30.07 7.37
N GLY A 463 35.29 -31.28 6.82
CA GLY A 463 36.52 -32.07 6.84
C GLY A 463 37.67 -31.38 6.11
N GLY A 464 38.78 -31.19 6.81
CA GLY A 464 39.98 -30.51 6.29
C GLY A 464 39.98 -28.98 6.43
N ASP A 465 38.85 -28.37 6.78
CA ASP A 465 38.74 -26.93 7.05
C ASP A 465 39.15 -26.61 8.51
N SER A 466 39.44 -25.34 8.81
CA SER A 466 39.83 -24.91 10.15
C SER A 466 39.19 -23.59 10.61
N ILE A 467 38.97 -23.48 11.93
CA ILE A 467 38.64 -22.23 12.62
C ILE A 467 39.72 -22.00 13.68
N ASN A 468 40.44 -20.89 13.58
CA ASN A 468 41.47 -20.49 14.54
C ASN A 468 41.04 -19.21 15.26
N VAL A 469 41.00 -19.24 16.58
CA VAL A 469 40.69 -18.08 17.43
C VAL A 469 41.96 -17.69 18.16
N ALA A 470 42.56 -16.57 17.77
CA ALA A 470 43.92 -16.23 18.18
C ALA A 470 44.09 -14.77 18.59
N GLY A 471 44.70 -14.56 19.76
CA GLY A 471 45.05 -13.23 20.26
C GLY A 471 44.13 -12.74 21.38
N ASN A 472 44.63 -11.78 22.14
CA ASN A 472 43.89 -11.19 23.26
C ASN A 472 42.57 -10.56 22.78
N GLY A 473 41.46 -10.94 23.42
CA GLY A 473 40.11 -10.47 23.07
C GLY A 473 39.49 -11.15 21.84
N ALA A 474 40.20 -12.07 21.16
CA ALA A 474 39.62 -12.87 20.08
C ALA A 474 38.58 -13.86 20.65
N ARG A 475 37.37 -13.87 20.09
CA ARG A 475 36.28 -14.70 20.62
C ARG A 475 35.41 -15.36 19.55
N LEU A 476 35.20 -16.66 19.67
CA LEU A 476 34.10 -17.37 19.01
C LEU A 476 33.03 -17.70 20.05
N THR A 477 31.76 -17.43 19.75
CA THR A 477 30.63 -17.85 20.59
C THR A 477 29.59 -18.55 19.73
N VAL A 478 29.31 -19.81 20.02
CA VAL A 478 28.23 -20.59 19.37
C VAL A 478 27.23 -20.98 20.44
N THR A 479 26.04 -20.39 20.46
CA THR A 479 25.09 -20.62 21.57
C THR A 479 24.40 -21.98 21.52
N GLY A 480 24.29 -22.56 20.33
CA GLY A 480 23.71 -23.89 20.08
C GLY A 480 24.79 -24.93 19.79
N ALA A 481 24.50 -25.82 18.84
CA ALA A 481 25.40 -26.90 18.46
C ALA A 481 26.48 -26.44 17.46
N LEU A 482 27.71 -26.90 17.70
CA LEU A 482 28.81 -26.85 16.74
C LEU A 482 29.19 -28.28 16.29
N THR A 483 29.14 -28.54 14.98
CA THR A 483 29.68 -29.77 14.38
C THR A 483 31.09 -29.54 13.86
N VAL A 484 32.05 -30.34 14.31
CA VAL A 484 33.48 -30.22 13.96
C VAL A 484 33.93 -31.47 13.20
N ASN A 485 34.10 -31.35 11.89
CA ASN A 485 34.74 -32.38 11.06
C ASN A 485 36.18 -32.01 10.67
N GLY A 486 36.61 -30.77 10.96
CA GLY A 486 37.93 -30.22 10.69
C GLY A 486 38.71 -29.86 11.96
N SER A 487 39.48 -28.77 11.93
CA SER A 487 40.26 -28.30 13.09
C SER A 487 39.67 -27.04 13.75
N LEU A 488 39.45 -27.08 15.06
CA LEU A 488 39.06 -25.95 15.88
C LEU A 488 40.19 -25.63 16.87
N ALA A 489 40.76 -24.44 16.79
CA ALA A 489 41.89 -24.05 17.63
C ALA A 489 41.64 -22.74 18.37
N ALA A 490 41.92 -22.73 19.68
CA ALA A 490 42.08 -21.52 20.46
C ALA A 490 43.58 -21.35 20.80
N THR A 491 44.16 -20.19 20.53
CA THR A 491 45.58 -19.92 20.80
C THR A 491 45.80 -18.48 21.27
N ASN A 492 46.91 -18.22 21.96
CA ASN A 492 47.39 -16.89 22.35
C ASN A 492 46.29 -16.02 22.98
N HIS A 493 45.68 -16.49 24.08
CA HIS A 493 44.52 -15.87 24.76
C HIS A 493 43.18 -15.90 24.02
N GLY A 494 43.07 -16.61 22.89
CA GLY A 494 41.80 -16.82 22.20
C GLY A 494 40.79 -17.58 23.06
N MET A 495 39.52 -17.18 22.98
CA MET A 495 38.43 -17.75 23.77
C MET A 495 37.33 -18.32 22.88
N ILE A 496 36.90 -19.54 23.14
CA ILE A 496 35.78 -20.16 22.42
C ILE A 496 34.71 -20.58 23.43
N GLN A 497 33.48 -20.10 23.25
CA GLN A 497 32.30 -20.50 24.02
C GLN A 497 31.35 -21.27 23.11
N LEU A 498 30.92 -22.46 23.51
CA LEU A 498 30.07 -23.36 22.72
C LEU A 498 28.90 -23.81 23.57
N GLY A 499 27.70 -23.99 23.01
CA GLY A 499 26.57 -24.58 23.71
C GLY A 499 26.72 -26.10 23.81
N SER A 500 26.96 -26.75 22.69
CA SER A 500 27.32 -28.16 22.59
C SER A 500 28.24 -28.42 21.41
N VAL A 501 28.99 -29.53 21.45
CA VAL A 501 29.95 -29.88 20.40
C VAL A 501 29.78 -31.33 19.98
N SER A 502 29.80 -31.55 18.66
CA SER A 502 29.89 -32.88 18.06
C SER A 502 31.11 -32.97 17.16
N LEU A 503 32.07 -33.81 17.52
CA LEU A 503 33.21 -34.19 16.68
C LEU A 503 32.76 -35.29 15.72
N GLY A 504 32.76 -35.01 14.42
CA GLY A 504 32.19 -35.89 13.40
C GLY A 504 33.23 -36.69 12.59
N ASP A 505 32.75 -37.43 11.58
CA ASP A 505 33.39 -38.54 10.87
C ASP A 505 34.09 -38.14 9.55
N GLY A 506 34.67 -36.94 9.51
CA GLY A 506 35.40 -36.43 8.35
C GLY A 506 36.56 -37.33 7.87
N LEU A 507 36.94 -37.19 6.59
CA LEU A 507 38.08 -37.90 5.97
C LEU A 507 39.44 -37.51 6.57
N ALA A 508 39.51 -36.38 7.26
CA ALA A 508 40.64 -35.94 8.06
C ALA A 508 40.22 -35.95 9.55
N PRO A 509 41.12 -36.31 10.49
CA PRO A 509 40.78 -36.40 11.90
C PRO A 509 40.34 -35.02 12.42
N ALA A 510 39.12 -34.94 12.95
CA ALA A 510 38.65 -33.74 13.62
C ALA A 510 39.54 -33.47 14.84
N ALA A 511 39.98 -32.22 15.00
CA ALA A 511 40.89 -31.83 16.08
C ALA A 511 40.41 -30.59 16.81
N ILE A 512 40.40 -30.64 18.15
CA ILE A 512 40.27 -29.45 18.99
C ILE A 512 41.62 -29.17 19.63
N SER A 513 42.04 -27.91 19.68
CA SER A 513 43.31 -27.55 20.35
C SER A 513 43.22 -26.28 21.20
N THR A 514 43.97 -26.29 22.29
CA THR A 514 44.21 -25.14 23.17
C THR A 514 45.71 -25.04 23.48
N ASP A 515 46.21 -23.81 23.61
CA ASP A 515 47.47 -23.54 24.32
C ASP A 515 47.24 -23.08 25.76
N SER A 516 48.32 -22.99 26.54
CA SER A 516 48.29 -22.68 27.97
C SER A 516 47.65 -21.35 28.37
N THR A 517 47.34 -20.47 27.41
CA THR A 517 46.75 -19.15 27.64
C THR A 517 45.32 -19.02 27.10
N SER A 518 44.95 -19.90 26.17
CA SER A 518 43.64 -19.94 25.52
C SER A 518 42.65 -20.82 26.27
N SER A 519 41.36 -20.76 25.90
CA SER A 519 40.34 -21.62 26.53
C SER A 519 39.21 -21.96 25.57
N ILE A 520 38.67 -23.16 25.72
CA ILE A 520 37.43 -23.60 25.07
C ILE A 520 36.46 -24.03 26.16
N GLU A 521 35.27 -23.46 26.20
CA GLU A 521 34.22 -23.78 27.18
C GLU A 521 32.97 -24.27 26.44
N ILE A 522 32.42 -25.41 26.89
CA ILE A 522 31.24 -26.05 26.34
C ILE A 522 30.15 -26.05 27.42
N GLY A 523 29.11 -25.25 27.22
CA GLY A 523 28.00 -25.06 28.14
C GLY A 523 27.72 -23.57 28.41
N THR A 524 27.55 -23.24 29.68
CA THR A 524 27.24 -21.91 30.20
C THR A 524 28.50 -21.12 30.49
N ALA A 525 28.69 -19.97 29.85
CA ALA A 525 29.89 -19.16 30.02
C ALA A 525 30.23 -18.82 31.50
N GLY A 526 31.51 -18.98 31.87
CA GLY A 526 32.07 -18.44 33.12
C GLY A 526 32.98 -19.36 33.92
N SER A 527 33.19 -20.59 33.48
CA SER A 527 34.00 -21.63 34.13
C SER A 527 35.23 -22.06 33.33
N ALA A 528 35.47 -21.46 32.15
CA ALA A 528 36.62 -21.73 31.29
C ALA A 528 37.96 -21.72 32.05
N ALA A 529 38.67 -22.84 32.04
CA ALA A 529 40.04 -22.93 32.51
C ALA A 529 41.03 -22.61 31.36
N ALA A 530 42.03 -21.78 31.63
CA ALA A 530 43.12 -21.52 30.68
C ALA A 530 43.93 -22.79 30.42
N GLY A 531 44.28 -23.03 29.16
CA GLY A 531 44.97 -24.26 28.74
C GLY A 531 44.07 -25.48 28.61
N ALA A 532 42.75 -25.31 28.63
CA ALA A 532 41.82 -26.43 28.68
C ALA A 532 40.59 -26.27 27.79
N VAL A 533 40.06 -27.44 27.40
CA VAL A 533 38.67 -27.64 27.00
C VAL A 533 37.86 -27.96 28.27
N THR A 534 36.96 -27.06 28.65
CA THR A 534 36.09 -27.21 29.83
C THR A 534 34.69 -27.60 29.36
N VAL A 535 34.13 -28.66 29.94
CA VAL A 535 32.75 -29.11 29.68
C VAL A 535 31.93 -28.90 30.94
N ASP A 536 30.90 -28.06 30.85
CA ASP A 536 30.12 -27.65 32.01
C ASP A 536 29.10 -28.70 32.42
N SER A 537 28.60 -28.58 33.65
CA SER A 537 27.52 -29.41 34.13
C SER A 537 26.27 -29.28 33.26
N GLY A 538 25.76 -30.42 32.77
CA GLY A 538 24.63 -30.49 31.85
C GLY A 538 24.98 -30.27 30.38
N ALA A 539 26.23 -29.93 30.05
CA ALA A 539 26.72 -29.84 28.69
C ALA A 539 27.31 -31.18 28.22
N THR A 540 27.38 -31.35 26.90
CA THR A 540 27.88 -32.58 26.27
C THR A 540 28.89 -32.27 25.17
N LEU A 541 30.03 -32.94 25.25
CA LEU A 541 30.97 -33.10 24.14
C LEU A 541 30.79 -34.50 23.57
N THR A 542 30.30 -34.59 22.33
CA THR A 542 30.10 -35.87 21.65
C THR A 542 31.22 -36.12 20.66
N SER A 543 31.84 -37.29 20.69
CA SER A 543 32.64 -37.83 19.60
C SER A 543 31.82 -38.92 18.91
N SER A 544 31.39 -38.68 17.68
CA SER A 544 30.58 -39.62 16.89
C SER A 544 31.30 -40.17 15.67
N ALA A 545 32.60 -39.92 15.56
CA ALA A 545 33.40 -40.31 14.43
C ALA A 545 33.59 -41.84 14.37
N GLY A 546 33.49 -42.41 13.17
CA GLY A 546 33.98 -43.77 12.89
C GLY A 546 35.51 -43.84 12.75
N SER A 547 36.20 -42.69 12.80
CA SER A 547 37.65 -42.50 12.71
C SER A 547 38.22 -41.92 14.01
N SER A 548 39.55 -41.75 14.09
CA SER A 548 40.20 -41.13 15.25
C SER A 548 40.03 -39.61 15.23
N THR A 549 39.62 -39.03 16.37
CA THR A 549 39.58 -37.59 16.65
C THR A 549 40.62 -37.24 17.72
N THR A 550 41.04 -35.99 17.81
CA THR A 550 42.09 -35.58 18.76
C THR A 550 41.73 -34.30 19.51
N ILE A 551 42.00 -34.27 20.80
CA ILE A 551 42.02 -33.06 21.63
C ILE A 551 43.46 -32.79 22.05
N ILE A 552 43.97 -31.60 21.75
CA ILE A 552 45.30 -31.13 22.14
C ILE A 552 45.15 -30.09 23.24
N GLY A 553 45.68 -30.41 24.42
CA GLY A 553 45.49 -29.62 25.64
C GLY A 553 44.70 -30.38 26.71
N ASN A 554 44.53 -29.75 27.87
CA ASN A 554 43.86 -30.40 28.99
C ASN A 554 42.34 -30.44 28.76
N VAL A 555 41.68 -31.44 29.33
CA VAL A 555 40.22 -31.54 29.38
C VAL A 555 39.77 -31.49 30.85
N VAL A 556 38.85 -30.60 31.15
CA VAL A 556 38.19 -30.46 32.46
C VAL A 556 36.70 -30.72 32.27
N ASP A 557 36.25 -31.92 32.60
CA ASP A 557 34.86 -32.35 32.38
C ASP A 557 34.05 -32.32 33.67
N TYR A 558 33.04 -31.46 33.73
CA TYR A 558 31.98 -31.44 34.75
C TYR A 558 30.61 -31.87 34.19
N GLY A 559 30.55 -32.18 32.89
CA GLY A 559 29.34 -32.53 32.16
C GLY A 559 29.37 -33.97 31.68
N THR A 560 29.25 -34.17 30.38
CA THR A 560 29.35 -35.48 29.75
C THR A 560 30.26 -35.46 28.52
N LEU A 561 31.30 -36.28 28.56
CA LEU A 561 32.06 -36.68 27.38
C LEU A 561 31.49 -37.99 26.81
N SER A 562 30.77 -37.92 25.69
CA SER A 562 30.10 -39.08 25.07
C SER A 562 30.83 -39.54 23.82
N LEU A 563 31.45 -40.72 23.85
CA LEU A 563 32.10 -41.31 22.68
C LEU A 563 31.19 -42.39 22.09
N THR A 564 30.88 -42.29 20.81
CA THR A 564 29.95 -43.14 20.08
C THR A 564 30.56 -43.59 18.75
N ASN A 565 30.01 -44.66 18.15
CA ASN A 565 30.30 -45.12 16.79
C ASN A 565 31.67 -45.77 16.49
N HIS A 566 32.19 -46.64 17.35
CA HIS A 566 33.33 -47.54 17.05
C HIS A 566 34.67 -46.85 16.68
N GLY A 567 34.75 -45.52 16.72
CA GLY A 567 35.98 -44.77 16.46
C GLY A 567 36.86 -44.61 17.69
N SER A 568 37.66 -43.55 17.67
CA SER A 568 38.54 -43.24 18.78
C SER A 568 38.65 -41.75 19.06
N LEU A 569 38.86 -41.39 20.32
CA LEU A 569 39.26 -40.06 20.76
C LEU A 569 40.64 -40.14 21.40
N ASP A 570 41.58 -39.32 20.95
CA ASP A 570 42.91 -39.17 21.54
C ASP A 570 43.01 -37.84 22.29
N ILE A 571 43.35 -37.86 23.58
CA ILE A 571 43.58 -36.68 24.40
C ILE A 571 45.08 -36.56 24.66
N ILE A 572 45.67 -35.52 24.08
CA ILE A 572 47.06 -35.10 24.24
C ILE A 572 47.10 -34.01 25.31
N GLY A 573 46.93 -34.42 26.57
CA GLY A 573 46.83 -33.56 27.75
C GLY A 573 46.19 -34.30 28.92
N THR A 574 45.94 -33.66 30.06
CA THR A 574 45.29 -34.33 31.21
C THR A 574 43.77 -34.39 31.06
N LEU A 575 43.12 -35.45 31.53
CA LEU A 575 41.66 -35.52 31.68
C LEU A 575 41.29 -35.40 33.17
N SER A 576 40.44 -34.44 33.53
CA SER A 576 40.13 -34.08 34.91
C SER A 576 38.67 -33.64 35.06
N GLY A 577 38.24 -33.27 36.28
CA GLY A 577 36.88 -32.79 36.56
C GLY A 577 36.03 -33.83 37.30
N GLY A 578 34.71 -33.66 37.33
CA GLY A 578 33.76 -34.53 38.05
C GLY A 578 32.57 -35.00 37.23
N GLY A 579 32.69 -34.93 35.90
CA GLY A 579 31.68 -35.32 34.94
C GLY A 579 31.61 -36.82 34.64
N GLN A 580 30.98 -37.14 33.52
CA GLN A 580 30.75 -38.51 33.05
C GLN A 580 31.43 -38.74 31.71
N VAL A 581 32.33 -39.72 31.63
CA VAL A 581 32.93 -40.17 30.38
C VAL A 581 32.26 -41.46 29.93
N GLN A 582 31.48 -41.41 28.86
CA GLN A 582 30.72 -42.53 28.34
C GLN A 582 31.37 -43.07 27.07
N ILE A 583 32.07 -44.21 27.18
CA ILE A 583 32.71 -44.86 26.05
C ILE A 583 31.76 -45.92 25.48
N GLY A 584 31.16 -45.61 24.34
CA GLY A 584 30.21 -46.47 23.65
C GLY A 584 30.82 -47.78 23.14
N ASN A 585 29.96 -48.68 22.67
CA ASN A 585 30.36 -50.00 22.20
C ASN A 585 31.45 -49.91 21.12
N GLY A 586 32.49 -50.75 21.25
CA GLY A 586 33.59 -50.85 20.31
C GLY A 586 34.41 -49.57 20.08
N THR A 587 34.28 -48.57 20.96
CA THR A 587 34.92 -47.26 20.84
C THR A 587 36.11 -47.16 21.81
N PHE A 588 37.14 -46.39 21.46
CA PHE A 588 38.38 -46.29 22.23
C PHE A 588 38.70 -44.85 22.64
N LEU A 589 38.90 -44.61 23.94
CA LEU A 589 39.51 -43.39 24.45
C LEU A 589 40.99 -43.65 24.71
N TYR A 590 41.85 -42.97 23.96
CA TYR A 590 43.26 -42.85 24.29
C TYR A 590 43.45 -41.52 25.03
N ALA A 591 43.92 -41.57 26.26
CA ALA A 591 44.49 -40.41 26.93
C ALA A 591 45.94 -40.79 27.25
N ALA A 592 46.78 -40.85 26.20
CA ALA A 592 48.14 -41.39 26.32
C ALA A 592 49.22 -40.65 25.48
N GLY A 593 48.91 -39.55 24.79
CA GLY A 593 49.83 -38.96 23.81
C GLY A 593 50.84 -37.90 24.32
N GLY A 594 52.15 -38.20 24.19
CA GLY A 594 53.24 -37.22 23.96
C GLY A 594 53.96 -36.55 25.15
N ALA A 595 55.13 -37.08 25.54
CA ALA A 595 56.17 -36.51 26.44
C ALA A 595 55.79 -36.08 27.88
N SER A 596 54.51 -35.89 28.19
CA SER A 596 53.96 -35.73 29.53
C SER A 596 52.71 -36.60 29.62
N THR A 597 52.84 -37.74 30.29
CA THR A 597 51.83 -38.79 30.36
C THR A 597 50.50 -38.28 30.91
N PRO A 598 49.39 -38.38 30.17
CA PRO A 598 48.07 -38.05 30.69
C PRO A 598 47.70 -38.93 31.88
N SER A 599 47.07 -38.33 32.88
CA SER A 599 46.43 -39.01 34.00
C SER A 599 44.94 -38.66 34.04
N LEU A 600 44.14 -39.56 34.61
CA LEU A 600 42.87 -39.12 35.18
C LEU A 600 43.21 -38.39 36.48
N ALA A 601 43.15 -37.06 36.45
CA ALA A 601 43.46 -36.26 37.62
C ALA A 601 42.34 -36.35 38.68
N THR A 602 42.60 -35.85 39.89
CA THR A 602 41.60 -35.78 40.97
C THR A 602 40.33 -35.06 40.50
N GLY A 603 39.15 -35.61 40.80
CA GLY A 603 37.89 -34.86 40.58
C GLY A 603 36.58 -35.66 40.61
N SER A 604 36.61 -36.97 40.84
CA SER A 604 35.41 -37.82 40.85
C SER A 604 34.75 -38.03 39.49
N LEU A 605 35.57 -38.17 38.44
CA LEU A 605 35.09 -38.63 37.13
C LEU A 605 34.51 -40.04 37.24
N THR A 606 33.41 -40.28 36.54
CA THR A 606 32.92 -41.64 36.27
C THR A 606 33.12 -41.97 34.81
N VAL A 607 33.90 -43.01 34.52
CA VAL A 607 34.11 -43.54 33.17
C VAL A 607 33.32 -44.82 33.00
N SER A 608 32.43 -44.90 32.02
CA SER A 608 31.68 -46.12 31.68
C SER A 608 32.17 -46.73 30.37
N LEU A 609 32.46 -48.03 30.39
CA LEU A 609 32.95 -48.82 29.25
C LEU A 609 31.84 -49.71 28.71
N GLY A 610 31.38 -49.43 27.48
CA GLY A 610 30.41 -50.25 26.75
C GLY A 610 31.05 -51.52 26.16
N ARG A 611 30.27 -52.39 25.54
CA ARG A 611 30.74 -53.69 25.02
C ARG A 611 31.88 -53.50 24.00
N GLY A 612 33.01 -54.16 24.20
CA GLY A 612 34.16 -54.13 23.28
C GLY A 612 34.92 -52.81 23.25
N SER A 613 34.68 -51.91 24.21
CA SER A 613 35.32 -50.59 24.29
C SER A 613 36.71 -50.64 24.92
N GLY A 614 37.49 -49.58 24.76
CA GLY A 614 38.80 -49.45 25.40
C GLY A 614 39.05 -48.08 26.02
N LEU A 615 39.77 -48.09 27.14
CA LEU A 615 40.34 -46.90 27.78
C LEU A 615 41.84 -47.12 27.96
N GLU A 616 42.67 -46.21 27.45
CA GLU A 616 44.12 -46.27 27.58
C GLU A 616 44.67 -44.99 28.23
N LEU A 617 45.46 -45.16 29.29
CA LEU A 617 45.93 -44.07 30.17
C LEU A 617 47.45 -44.08 30.33
N GLY A 618 48.06 -42.89 30.36
CA GLY A 618 49.51 -42.70 30.33
C GLY A 618 50.29 -42.94 31.63
N ALA A 619 49.69 -42.85 32.83
CA ALA A 619 50.48 -42.94 34.07
C ALA A 619 49.75 -43.19 35.40
N ALA A 620 48.60 -42.53 35.63
CA ALA A 620 47.95 -42.50 36.95
C ALA A 620 46.43 -42.34 36.83
N ILE A 621 45.70 -42.99 37.75
CA ILE A 621 44.30 -42.71 38.05
C ILE A 621 44.29 -42.18 39.48
N ASP A 622 44.01 -40.90 39.67
CA ASP A 622 43.97 -40.30 41.00
C ASP A 622 42.73 -40.76 41.79
N ALA A 623 42.81 -40.66 43.12
CA ALA A 623 41.72 -41.01 44.03
C ALA A 623 40.38 -40.35 43.68
N GLY A 624 39.29 -41.08 43.95
CA GLY A 624 37.92 -40.58 43.83
C GLY A 624 37.27 -40.80 42.47
N ASN A 625 38.05 -41.21 41.45
CA ASN A 625 37.54 -41.57 40.12
C ASN A 625 36.92 -42.99 40.12
N THR A 626 35.93 -43.22 39.27
CA THR A 626 35.26 -44.52 39.08
C THR A 626 35.39 -44.99 37.64
N ILE A 627 35.79 -46.25 37.42
CA ILE A 627 35.76 -46.91 36.12
C ILE A 627 34.75 -48.06 36.19
N ALA A 628 33.67 -47.96 35.42
CA ALA A 628 32.59 -48.91 35.37
C ALA A 628 32.60 -49.69 34.05
N PHE A 629 32.84 -51.00 34.14
CA PHE A 629 32.61 -51.92 33.04
C PHE A 629 31.11 -52.19 32.95
N THR A 630 30.46 -51.64 31.91
CA THR A 630 29.00 -51.72 31.72
C THR A 630 28.60 -52.69 30.60
N GLY A 631 29.56 -53.20 29.83
CA GLY A 631 29.37 -54.25 28.84
C GLY A 631 30.61 -55.15 28.73
N SER A 632 30.46 -56.27 28.01
CA SER A 632 31.47 -57.33 27.91
C SER A 632 32.61 -57.04 26.93
N TRP A 633 33.75 -57.71 27.08
CA TRP A 633 34.90 -57.63 26.16
C TRP A 633 35.63 -56.29 26.13
N SER A 634 35.51 -55.50 27.20
CA SER A 634 36.12 -54.17 27.28
C SER A 634 37.53 -54.22 27.87
N GLN A 635 38.38 -53.25 27.53
CA GLN A 635 39.78 -53.19 27.93
C GLN A 635 40.13 -51.89 28.66
N LEU A 636 40.84 -52.00 29.77
CA LEU A 636 41.54 -50.89 30.42
C LEU A 636 43.05 -51.09 30.28
N THR A 637 43.76 -50.19 29.61
CA THR A 637 45.21 -50.21 29.46
C THR A 637 45.84 -49.10 30.30
N LEU A 638 46.80 -49.45 31.14
CA LEU A 638 47.52 -48.53 32.01
C LEU A 638 49.01 -48.60 31.68
N HIS A 639 49.60 -47.47 31.31
CA HIS A 639 51.05 -47.36 31.10
C HIS A 639 51.75 -46.99 32.41
N ALA A 640 52.83 -47.69 32.72
CA ALA A 640 53.65 -47.42 33.90
C ALA A 640 54.57 -46.24 33.63
N THR A 641 54.71 -45.36 34.63
CA THR A 641 55.75 -44.32 34.65
C THR A 641 56.95 -44.76 35.48
N ALA A 642 58.08 -44.08 35.28
CA ALA A 642 59.34 -44.37 35.97
C ALA A 642 59.26 -44.24 37.52
N THR A 643 58.19 -43.66 38.09
CA THR A 643 58.07 -43.40 39.54
C THR A 643 56.65 -43.52 40.13
N GLY A 644 55.65 -44.02 39.38
CA GLY A 644 54.26 -44.07 39.86
C GLY A 644 53.88 -45.38 40.57
N SER A 645 53.23 -45.27 41.72
CA SER A 645 52.41 -46.35 42.29
C SER A 645 50.98 -46.20 41.77
N PHE A 646 50.30 -47.28 41.37
CA PHE A 646 48.84 -47.29 41.17
C PHE A 646 48.12 -47.36 42.53
N ASP A 647 48.56 -46.55 43.48
CA ASP A 647 48.11 -46.58 44.87
C ASP A 647 47.39 -45.26 45.13
N ASP A 648 46.10 -45.23 44.81
CA ASP A 648 45.10 -44.43 45.53
C ASP A 648 43.68 -44.59 44.96
N ALA A 649 42.87 -45.40 45.65
CA ALA A 649 41.40 -45.31 45.80
C ALA A 649 40.48 -45.10 44.57
N ALA A 650 40.91 -45.35 43.32
CA ALA A 650 39.99 -45.41 42.19
C ALA A 650 39.06 -46.64 42.29
N THR A 651 37.76 -46.46 42.08
CA THR A 651 36.78 -47.56 42.18
C THR A 651 36.59 -48.20 40.82
N ILE A 652 36.97 -49.47 40.66
CA ILE A 652 36.65 -50.26 39.47
C ILE A 652 35.41 -51.12 39.77
N THR A 653 34.39 -51.04 38.92
CA THR A 653 33.14 -51.80 39.08
C THR A 653 32.77 -52.56 37.82
N GLY A 654 31.99 -53.64 37.95
CA GLY A 654 31.44 -54.39 36.82
C GLY A 654 32.45 -55.25 36.04
N PHE A 655 33.69 -55.36 36.51
CA PHE A 655 34.72 -56.20 35.89
C PHE A 655 34.40 -57.69 36.10
N ASP A 656 34.35 -58.47 35.02
CA ASP A 656 34.11 -59.91 35.01
C ASP A 656 35.16 -60.66 34.16
N GLN A 657 34.89 -61.93 33.85
CA GLN A 657 35.80 -62.81 33.11
C GLN A 657 35.95 -62.46 31.62
N THR A 658 35.11 -61.57 31.10
CA THR A 658 35.11 -61.15 29.69
C THR A 658 35.92 -59.88 29.46
N GLU A 659 36.25 -59.13 30.51
CA GLU A 659 37.01 -57.88 30.45
C GLU A 659 38.52 -58.12 30.61
N THR A 660 39.31 -57.09 30.28
CA THR A 660 40.78 -57.13 30.40
C THR A 660 41.32 -55.85 31.02
N ILE A 661 42.20 -55.98 32.01
CA ILE A 661 43.07 -54.88 32.48
C ILE A 661 44.49 -55.22 32.04
N LEU A 662 45.10 -54.35 31.23
CA LEU A 662 46.44 -54.49 30.69
C LEU A 662 47.37 -53.46 31.32
N LEU A 663 48.48 -53.93 31.88
CA LEU A 663 49.54 -53.07 32.42
C LEU A 663 50.72 -53.08 31.45
N GLN A 664 51.08 -51.92 30.88
CA GLN A 664 52.17 -51.77 29.92
C GLN A 664 53.32 -50.91 30.51
N GLY A 665 54.56 -51.11 30.06
CA GLY A 665 55.65 -50.14 30.29
C GLY A 665 56.42 -50.21 31.62
N GLY A 666 56.29 -51.26 32.44
CA GLY A 666 57.02 -51.37 33.73
C GLY A 666 57.10 -52.79 34.31
N THR A 667 57.71 -52.94 35.49
CA THR A 667 57.71 -54.21 36.25
C THR A 667 56.65 -54.15 37.34
N VAL A 668 55.64 -55.02 37.30
CA VAL A 668 54.62 -55.13 38.34
C VAL A 668 55.21 -55.84 39.57
N THR A 669 55.41 -55.11 40.67
CA THR A 669 56.03 -55.66 41.90
C THR A 669 55.02 -56.29 42.86
N SER A 670 53.76 -55.84 42.84
CA SER A 670 52.66 -56.39 43.64
C SER A 670 51.31 -55.96 43.06
N VAL A 671 50.28 -56.78 43.23
CA VAL A 671 48.88 -56.44 42.90
C VAL A 671 48.03 -56.73 44.13
N ALA A 672 47.22 -55.77 44.56
CA ALA A 672 46.24 -55.92 45.63
C ALA A 672 44.87 -55.49 45.10
N TYR A 673 43.84 -56.28 45.39
CA TYR A 673 42.44 -55.97 45.09
C TYR A 673 41.60 -56.33 46.32
N THR A 674 40.52 -55.58 46.56
CA THR A 674 39.55 -55.81 47.65
C THR A 674 38.22 -56.28 47.12
#